data_AF-A0A3D1U2A3-F1
#
_entry.id   AF-A0A3D1U2A3-F1
#
_cell.length_a   1.000
_cell.length_b   1.000
_cell.length_c   1.000
_cell.angle_alpha   90.00
_cell.angle_beta   90.00
_cell.angle_gamma   90.00
#
_symmetry.space_group_name_H-M   'P 1'
#
loop_
_entity.id
_entity.type
_entity.pdbx_description
1 polymer ?
#
loop_
_entity_poly.entity_id
_entity_poly.type
_entity_poly.pdbx_seq_one_letter_code
_entity_poly.pdbx_strand_id
1 'polypeptide(L)'
;MRRQAMLLVLVFLGALFSLSTPALAKNPAADPAPPPGPTYTALPDGITLHAPSVVKAGQEIDVDAILAIGGVLRADAGLHFIIDDVERRMVRTDGAGTAHFRLRGVLASGVHQLLVKYNGTTQYSFAAPASATATFDVAPLIISVRTVPVVPGVTLKLDGGRGAVSDANGEAVIGVARAGIHTLAASLPPPDPTSQISFVRWSDDSWKPSRTIRVVKDISISVGLRASYLTPIQFVGLDLKPVDPTQVSDVVVSGPNAEVIQLQYPYAPIWLQTPLPAKHSGEGGLHVTPAPYSLSFAKYNRLNVASVGQFRYTPAPGGIWQIKLLLFTLQMGAKDAIFGTALNSPIKLTGPTGRVQVVTLDQQGQISLVLSRGNYAAQVLTSGVTPIATIALSRSQEVIVPVITPADLTLITFTLLVIIAAVFVAGRGRLWAFGRVAAVRVRYGERLVGRWESGSLQRSAFQGAAEGRRWWPAPQMLSSRPQEVVADKLNDSDGPSDAQRLRILDDGFSIDNRPDAGIPVAVEAYRPQQTAIAMRAVSGFPRGGLLGGEAGAGSIVDVGLMTRGLLSSGKAKSFLLLVHQSAIREWQQELYEKFNLQIPRFERGSFFSHQDREMVWSGNPWGAFPVILASSHLARRRDRRAELIAGGPWDAVVVGDAHEARRSGRMPQAVPNKLLALLQAMKSSHSWRALFLVSSTPGKLRLHEALEFMDLVGLTKMPADAANDIARYFTIPYTQRPEGDWEFLRQMCADHFRESWRR
;
A
#
# COMPACT_ATOMS: atom_id res chain seq x y z
N MET A 1 36.07 17.56 -22.96
CA MET A 1 36.90 17.46 -21.74
C MET A 1 37.42 16.03 -21.65
N ARG A 2 38.56 15.70 -22.26
CA ARG A 2 39.91 15.70 -21.66
C ARG A 2 39.97 15.00 -20.30
N ARG A 3 40.73 13.89 -20.32
CA ARG A 3 41.50 13.27 -19.23
C ARG A 3 40.70 12.56 -18.14
N GLN A 4 40.72 11.23 -18.19
CA GLN A 4 41.42 10.41 -17.17
C GLN A 4 41.33 8.93 -17.57
N ALA A 5 42.32 8.51 -18.35
CA ALA A 5 42.80 7.15 -18.36
C ALA A 5 44.33 7.26 -18.24
N MET A 6 44.92 6.34 -17.48
CA MET A 6 46.37 6.10 -17.34
C MET A 6 47.11 6.94 -16.28
N LEU A 7 47.25 6.35 -15.07
CA LEU A 7 48.35 6.43 -14.07
C LEU A 7 47.76 5.93 -12.73
N LEU A 8 48.39 5.13 -11.87
CA LEU A 8 49.77 4.69 -11.76
C LEU A 8 49.75 3.52 -10.74
N VAL A 9 50.35 2.40 -11.13
CA VAL A 9 50.93 1.40 -10.23
C VAL A 9 52.17 2.06 -9.61
N LEU A 10 52.20 2.31 -8.30
CA LEU A 10 53.43 2.36 -7.49
C LEU A 10 53.14 2.83 -6.05
N VAL A 11 53.98 2.31 -5.16
CA VAL A 11 54.27 2.76 -3.79
C VAL A 11 53.38 2.20 -2.67
N PHE A 12 53.58 0.91 -2.40
CA PHE A 12 53.65 0.41 -1.03
C PHE A 12 55.12 0.49 -0.58
N LEU A 13 55.44 1.41 0.34
CA LEU A 13 56.68 1.35 1.14
C LEU A 13 56.49 2.15 2.43
N GLY A 14 56.78 1.52 3.57
CA GLY A 14 56.77 2.20 4.87
C GLY A 14 56.99 1.28 6.06
N ALA A 15 58.20 0.76 6.22
CA ALA A 15 58.77 0.40 7.53
C ALA A 15 60.30 0.33 7.46
N LEU A 16 60.96 1.44 7.83
CA LEU A 16 62.34 1.52 8.34
C LEU A 16 62.34 1.07 9.83
N PHE A 17 63.38 0.66 10.56
CA PHE A 17 64.83 0.41 10.42
C PHE A 17 65.27 -0.24 11.76
N SER A 18 66.29 -1.09 11.78
CA SER A 18 67.41 -0.98 12.74
C SER A 18 68.64 -1.74 12.21
N LEU A 19 69.78 -1.05 12.25
CA LEU A 19 71.09 -1.45 11.72
C LEU A 19 71.90 -2.25 12.75
N SER A 20 72.78 -3.16 12.30
CA SER A 20 74.22 -3.15 12.65
C SER A 20 75.04 -3.99 11.65
N THR A 21 76.11 -3.39 11.13
CA THR A 21 77.23 -3.91 10.32
C THR A 21 78.38 -4.43 11.22
N PRO A 22 79.59 -4.79 10.74
CA PRO A 22 80.04 -5.58 9.57
C PRO A 22 81.16 -6.60 9.93
N ALA A 23 81.61 -7.44 9.01
CA ALA A 23 83.05 -7.72 8.79
C ALA A 23 83.29 -8.54 7.52
N LEU A 24 84.29 -8.11 6.76
CA LEU A 24 84.76 -8.62 5.48
C LEU A 24 86.06 -9.41 5.71
N ALA A 25 86.20 -10.63 5.16
CA ALA A 25 87.50 -11.28 4.97
C ALA A 25 87.46 -12.19 3.73
N LYS A 26 88.62 -12.34 3.08
CA LYS A 26 88.82 -12.65 1.66
C LYS A 26 89.64 -13.95 1.50
N ASN A 27 89.22 -14.81 0.56
CA ASN A 27 89.98 -15.86 -0.19
C ASN A 27 90.52 -17.12 0.56
N PRO A 28 90.93 -18.20 -0.16
CA PRO A 28 90.25 -18.93 -1.26
C PRO A 28 90.32 -20.49 -1.09
N ALA A 29 89.55 -21.22 -1.90
CA ALA A 29 89.71 -22.63 -2.33
C ALA A 29 90.26 -23.71 -1.36
N ALA A 30 89.37 -24.63 -0.95
CA ALA A 30 89.68 -26.05 -0.70
C ALA A 30 88.44 -26.89 -1.06
N ASP A 31 88.66 -28.01 -1.74
CA ASP A 31 87.63 -28.97 -2.18
C ASP A 31 86.70 -29.42 -1.04
N PRO A 32 85.38 -29.61 -1.27
CA PRO A 32 84.51 -30.17 -0.26
C PRO A 32 84.78 -31.67 -0.11
N ALA A 33 85.12 -32.09 1.11
CA ALA A 33 85.04 -33.48 1.53
C ALA A 33 83.60 -34.03 1.33
N PRO A 34 83.42 -35.32 1.04
CA PRO A 34 82.09 -35.89 0.82
C PRO A 34 81.22 -35.73 2.07
N PRO A 35 79.90 -35.55 1.92
CA PRO A 35 79.00 -35.31 3.04
C PRO A 35 79.06 -36.50 4.02
N PRO A 36 79.02 -36.27 5.35
CA PRO A 36 78.86 -37.35 6.29
C PRO A 36 77.56 -38.09 5.99
N GLY A 37 77.60 -39.43 6.02
CA GLY A 37 76.44 -40.28 5.83
C GLY A 37 75.31 -39.95 6.82
N PRO A 38 74.07 -40.38 6.54
CA PRO A 38 72.91 -40.03 7.34
C PRO A 38 73.12 -40.43 8.80
N THR A 39 73.21 -39.44 9.69
CA THR A 39 73.07 -39.64 11.12
C THR A 39 71.61 -40.04 11.34
N TYR A 40 71.35 -41.34 11.50
CA TYR A 40 70.05 -41.82 11.96
C TYR A 40 69.86 -41.38 13.40
N THR A 41 69.22 -40.24 13.61
CA THR A 41 68.68 -39.88 14.92
C THR A 41 67.65 -40.95 15.27
N ALA A 42 68.00 -41.85 16.18
CA ALA A 42 67.05 -42.83 16.70
C ALA A 42 65.80 -42.07 17.19
N LEU A 43 64.62 -42.49 16.75
CA LEU A 43 63.36 -41.95 17.28
C LEU A 43 63.40 -42.13 18.81
N PRO A 44 63.11 -41.09 19.60
CA PRO A 44 63.09 -41.22 21.05
C PRO A 44 62.08 -42.29 21.45
N ASP A 45 62.50 -43.21 22.31
CA ASP A 45 61.63 -44.25 22.84
C ASP A 45 60.47 -43.63 23.63
N GLY A 46 59.26 -44.08 23.35
CA GLY A 46 58.05 -43.60 23.99
C GLY A 46 56.89 -43.41 23.02
N ILE A 47 55.91 -42.64 23.47
CA ILE A 47 54.72 -42.31 22.71
C ILE A 47 54.79 -40.82 22.35
N THR A 48 54.77 -40.50 21.05
CA THR A 48 54.58 -39.13 20.59
C THR A 48 53.09 -38.89 20.36
N LEU A 49 52.52 -37.88 21.01
CA LEU A 49 51.10 -37.55 20.91
C LEU A 49 50.86 -36.29 20.07
N HIS A 50 49.95 -36.40 19.12
CA HIS A 50 49.40 -35.28 18.38
C HIS A 50 47.91 -35.19 18.70
N ALA A 51 47.57 -34.26 19.59
CA ALA A 51 46.20 -33.94 19.98
C ALA A 51 45.94 -32.45 19.72
N PRO A 52 44.70 -32.05 19.38
CA PRO A 52 44.33 -30.64 19.26
C PRO A 52 44.42 -29.94 20.62
N SER A 53 44.85 -28.68 20.64
CA SER A 53 44.92 -27.89 21.88
C SER A 53 43.54 -27.37 22.33
N VAL A 54 42.64 -27.09 21.40
CA VAL A 54 41.27 -26.63 21.66
C VAL A 54 40.29 -27.30 20.70
N VAL A 55 39.16 -27.79 21.23
CA VAL A 55 38.06 -28.40 20.45
C VAL A 55 36.73 -27.83 20.95
N LYS A 56 35.72 -27.60 20.10
CA LYS A 56 34.39 -27.21 20.61
C LYS A 56 33.61 -28.42 21.13
N ALA A 57 32.82 -28.22 22.18
CA ALA A 57 31.94 -29.26 22.72
C ALA A 57 31.05 -29.86 21.60
N GLY A 58 31.09 -31.19 21.45
CA GLY A 58 30.35 -31.91 20.41
C GLY A 58 31.09 -32.11 19.08
N GLN A 59 32.27 -31.53 18.87
CA GLN A 59 33.14 -31.87 17.74
C GLN A 59 33.87 -33.21 17.99
N GLU A 60 34.26 -33.87 16.90
CA GLU A 60 35.10 -35.07 16.98
C GLU A 60 36.52 -34.68 17.43
N ILE A 61 37.09 -35.49 18.33
CA ILE A 61 38.47 -35.33 18.78
C ILE A 61 39.29 -36.40 18.09
N ASP A 62 40.17 -35.97 17.18
CA ASP A 62 41.13 -36.83 16.49
C ASP A 62 42.49 -36.72 17.19
N VAL A 63 43.04 -37.87 17.56
CA VAL A 63 44.33 -37.99 18.25
C VAL A 63 45.16 -39.04 17.54
N ASP A 64 46.39 -38.68 17.21
CA ASP A 64 47.38 -39.61 16.69
C ASP A 64 48.45 -39.89 17.75
N ALA A 65 48.67 -41.17 18.05
CA ALA A 65 49.70 -41.62 18.97
C ALA A 65 50.70 -42.51 18.24
N ILE A 66 51.95 -42.06 18.15
CA ILE A 66 53.04 -42.76 17.46
C ILE A 66 53.89 -43.47 18.51
N LEU A 67 54.02 -44.80 18.42
CA LEU A 67 54.80 -45.61 19.35
C LEU A 67 56.16 -45.98 18.74
N ALA A 68 57.25 -45.55 19.38
CA ALA A 68 58.62 -45.97 19.08
C ALA A 68 59.25 -46.67 20.30
N ILE A 69 59.87 -47.84 20.08
CA ILE A 69 60.57 -48.60 21.13
C ILE A 69 61.89 -49.14 20.56
N GLY A 70 63.02 -48.92 21.21
CA GLY A 70 64.35 -49.19 20.67
C GLY A 70 64.67 -48.43 19.39
N GLY A 71 64.14 -47.21 19.21
CA GLY A 71 64.31 -46.38 18.02
C GLY A 71 63.51 -46.81 16.78
N VAL A 72 62.60 -47.79 16.92
CA VAL A 72 61.81 -48.37 15.83
C VAL A 72 60.32 -48.22 16.09
N LEU A 73 59.58 -47.77 15.06
CA LEU A 73 58.12 -47.68 15.07
C LEU A 73 57.48 -49.05 15.22
N ARG A 74 56.49 -49.18 16.11
CA ARG A 74 55.87 -50.47 16.44
C ARG A 74 54.49 -50.57 15.83
N ALA A 75 54.34 -51.46 14.85
CA ALA A 75 53.04 -51.85 14.29
C ALA A 75 52.33 -52.89 15.16
N ASP A 76 51.00 -52.92 15.08
CA ASP A 76 50.11 -53.85 15.79
C ASP A 76 50.24 -53.84 17.33
N ALA A 77 50.71 -52.74 17.90
CA ALA A 77 50.83 -52.54 19.34
C ALA A 77 49.56 -51.90 19.92
N GLY A 78 49.04 -52.45 21.03
CA GLY A 78 47.84 -51.92 21.69
C GLY A 78 48.13 -50.70 22.55
N LEU A 79 47.58 -49.54 22.18
CA LEU A 79 47.64 -48.31 22.97
C LEU A 79 46.29 -48.05 23.64
N HIS A 80 46.29 -47.85 24.95
CA HIS A 80 45.12 -47.55 25.77
C HIS A 80 44.93 -46.03 25.87
N PHE A 81 43.82 -45.50 25.34
CA PHE A 81 43.47 -44.08 25.39
C PHE A 81 42.54 -43.82 26.58
N ILE A 82 43.00 -43.00 27.53
CA ILE A 82 42.32 -42.66 28.78
C ILE A 82 42.07 -41.15 28.80
N ILE A 83 40.84 -40.73 29.08
CA ILE A 83 40.48 -39.31 29.21
C ILE A 83 39.82 -39.10 30.56
N ASP A 84 40.37 -38.19 31.37
CA ASP A 84 39.99 -37.92 32.76
C ASP A 84 39.87 -39.21 33.59
N ASP A 85 40.94 -40.00 33.58
CA ASP A 85 41.04 -41.30 34.25
C ASP A 85 40.05 -42.40 33.80
N VAL A 86 39.25 -42.14 32.77
CA VAL A 86 38.35 -43.13 32.17
C VAL A 86 38.94 -43.66 30.87
N GLU A 87 39.26 -44.95 30.84
CA GLU A 87 39.67 -45.62 29.60
C GLU A 87 38.54 -45.59 28.58
N ARG A 88 38.80 -44.98 27.42
CA ARG A 88 37.81 -44.84 26.34
C ARG A 88 37.91 -45.98 25.35
N ARG A 89 39.13 -46.33 24.95
CA ARG A 89 39.38 -47.36 23.94
C ARG A 89 40.83 -47.80 23.91
N MET A 90 41.07 -49.06 23.58
CA MET A 90 42.37 -49.54 23.09
C MET A 90 42.39 -49.56 21.57
N VAL A 91 43.41 -48.94 20.96
CA VAL A 91 43.62 -48.86 19.51
C VAL A 91 44.98 -49.46 19.19
N ARG A 92 45.04 -50.31 18.16
CA ARG A 92 46.30 -50.88 17.69
C ARG A 92 46.96 -49.96 16.67
N THR A 93 48.29 -49.85 16.75
CA THR A 93 49.08 -49.08 15.78
C THR A 93 49.07 -49.73 14.40
N ASP A 94 49.10 -48.92 13.36
CA ASP A 94 49.15 -49.35 11.96
C ASP A 94 50.57 -49.73 11.51
N GLY A 95 50.74 -49.98 10.20
CA GLY A 95 52.05 -50.31 9.61
C GLY A 95 53.10 -49.19 9.71
N ALA A 96 52.68 -47.96 10.01
CA ALA A 96 53.54 -46.81 10.29
C ALA A 96 53.75 -46.58 11.81
N GLY A 97 53.27 -47.49 12.67
CA GLY A 97 53.39 -47.38 14.11
C GLY A 97 52.49 -46.30 14.75
N THR A 98 51.46 -45.85 14.04
CA THR A 98 50.53 -44.81 14.51
C THR A 98 49.19 -45.43 14.90
N ALA A 99 48.67 -45.08 16.08
CA ALA A 99 47.31 -45.39 16.48
C ALA A 99 46.43 -44.14 16.29
N HIS A 100 45.45 -44.24 15.39
CA HIS A 100 44.46 -43.20 15.12
C HIS A 100 43.25 -43.37 16.03
N PHE A 101 43.09 -42.49 17.01
CA PHE A 101 41.97 -42.49 17.93
C PHE A 101 41.02 -41.34 17.61
N ARG A 102 39.77 -41.71 17.29
CA ARG A 102 38.67 -40.77 17.09
C ARG A 102 37.64 -40.93 18.19
N LEU A 103 37.43 -39.88 18.97
CA LEU A 103 36.35 -39.83 19.96
C LEU A 103 35.15 -39.06 19.40
N ARG A 104 34.02 -39.77 19.29
CA ARG A 104 32.71 -39.19 18.98
C ARG A 104 31.95 -38.89 20.27
N GLY A 105 31.91 -37.63 20.70
CA GLY A 105 30.88 -37.12 21.60
C GLY A 105 31.29 -36.60 22.99
N VAL A 106 30.44 -35.70 23.49
CA VAL A 106 30.02 -35.30 24.86
C VAL A 106 31.06 -35.20 26.00
N LEU A 107 32.27 -34.75 25.73
CA LEU A 107 33.03 -34.09 26.80
C LEU A 107 32.35 -32.77 27.16
N ALA A 108 32.30 -32.48 28.48
CA ALA A 108 31.82 -31.19 28.95
C ALA A 108 32.83 -30.10 28.56
N SER A 109 32.43 -28.83 28.57
CA SER A 109 33.40 -27.76 28.37
C SER A 109 34.39 -27.69 29.55
N GLY A 110 35.66 -27.47 29.26
CA GLY A 110 36.74 -27.37 30.24
C GLY A 110 38.02 -28.08 29.79
N VAL A 111 39.03 -28.04 30.65
CA VAL A 111 40.31 -28.69 30.40
C VAL A 111 40.21 -30.19 30.70
N HIS A 112 40.60 -31.01 29.73
CA HIS A 112 40.61 -32.47 29.82
C HIS A 112 42.04 -33.00 29.74
N GLN A 113 42.30 -34.07 30.46
CA GLN A 113 43.59 -34.77 30.41
C GLN A 113 43.46 -36.03 29.56
N LEU A 114 44.29 -36.11 28.52
CA LEU A 114 44.47 -37.31 27.70
C LEU A 114 45.74 -38.03 28.14
N LEU A 115 45.60 -39.31 28.48
CA LEU A 115 46.68 -40.21 28.84
C LEU A 115 46.66 -41.40 27.89
N VAL A 116 47.75 -41.63 27.17
CA VAL A 116 47.92 -42.81 26.32
C VAL A 116 48.96 -43.72 26.97
N LYS A 117 48.58 -44.99 27.19
CA LYS A 117 49.43 -45.99 27.83
C LYS A 117 49.70 -47.17 26.91
N TYR A 118 50.95 -47.58 26.86
CA TYR A 118 51.41 -48.85 26.33
C TYR A 118 51.90 -49.70 27.50
N ASN A 119 51.27 -50.85 27.73
CA ASN A 119 51.57 -51.70 28.89
C ASN A 119 52.82 -52.59 28.71
N GLY A 120 53.50 -52.48 27.58
CA GLY A 120 54.58 -53.41 27.21
C GLY A 120 54.04 -54.76 26.72
N THR A 121 54.93 -55.58 26.18
CA THR A 121 54.61 -56.97 25.81
C THR A 121 55.80 -57.86 26.07
N THR A 122 55.55 -59.09 26.51
CA THR A 122 56.59 -60.12 26.68
C THR A 122 57.04 -60.73 25.35
N GLN A 123 56.31 -60.44 24.25
CA GLN A 123 56.60 -60.95 22.91
C GLN A 123 57.85 -60.31 22.28
N TYR A 124 58.22 -59.11 22.73
CA TYR A 124 59.45 -58.44 22.34
C TYR A 124 60.27 -58.24 23.61
N SER A 125 61.30 -59.06 23.80
CA SER A 125 62.26 -58.90 24.87
C SER A 125 62.71 -57.43 24.89
N PHE A 126 62.51 -56.75 26.03
CA PHE A 126 62.87 -55.33 26.31
C PHE A 126 61.86 -54.20 25.97
N ALA A 127 60.60 -54.47 25.62
CA ALA A 127 59.60 -53.40 25.48
C ALA A 127 59.04 -52.93 26.85
N ALA A 128 59.73 -52.01 27.52
CA ALA A 128 59.25 -51.36 28.75
C ALA A 128 57.91 -50.62 28.51
N PRO A 129 57.04 -50.52 29.54
CA PRO A 129 55.81 -49.74 29.42
C PRO A 129 56.13 -48.28 29.13
N ALA A 130 55.31 -47.64 28.29
CA ALA A 130 55.45 -46.24 27.92
C ALA A 130 54.12 -45.51 28.12
N SER A 131 54.18 -44.24 28.49
CA SER A 131 53.00 -43.40 28.60
C SER A 131 53.29 -41.98 28.15
N ALA A 132 52.31 -41.34 27.52
CA ALA A 132 52.36 -39.92 27.20
C ALA A 132 51.05 -39.26 27.63
N THR A 133 51.16 -38.00 28.04
CA THR A 133 50.04 -37.21 28.51
C THR A 133 49.97 -35.92 27.72
N ALA A 134 48.76 -35.52 27.34
CA ALA A 134 48.46 -34.22 26.76
C ALA A 134 47.24 -33.62 27.46
N THR A 135 47.10 -32.31 27.40
CA THR A 135 45.88 -31.61 27.81
C THR A 135 45.26 -30.92 26.61
N PHE A 136 43.94 -30.85 26.58
CA PHE A 136 43.20 -30.10 25.59
C PHE A 136 42.00 -29.41 26.23
N ASP A 137 41.62 -28.25 25.73
CA ASP A 137 40.47 -27.50 26.22
C ASP A 137 39.24 -27.75 25.33
N VAL A 138 38.12 -28.08 25.96
CA VAL A 138 36.83 -28.19 25.29
C VAL A 138 36.09 -26.87 25.47
N ALA A 139 36.06 -26.04 24.43
CA ALA A 139 35.34 -24.78 24.45
C ALA A 139 33.81 -25.03 24.48
N PRO A 140 33.03 -24.25 25.27
CA PRO A 140 31.59 -24.39 25.29
C PRO A 140 30.96 -24.01 23.94
N LEU A 141 29.81 -24.63 23.62
CA LEU A 141 28.97 -24.17 22.52
C LEU A 141 28.25 -22.89 22.95
N ILE A 142 27.95 -22.02 21.99
CA ILE A 142 27.31 -20.73 22.27
C ILE A 142 25.91 -20.67 21.67
N ILE A 143 24.93 -20.27 22.48
CA ILE A 143 23.63 -19.82 22.00
C ILE A 143 23.59 -18.29 22.14
N SER A 144 23.60 -17.58 21.01
CA SER A 144 23.29 -16.15 20.95
C SER A 144 21.81 -15.98 20.67
N VAL A 145 21.14 -15.21 21.53
CA VAL A 145 19.72 -14.90 21.38
C VAL A 145 19.53 -13.40 21.29
N ARG A 146 18.80 -12.97 20.26
CA ARG A 146 18.42 -11.58 20.05
C ARG A 146 16.95 -11.34 20.31
N THR A 147 16.60 -10.31 21.08
CA THR A 147 15.21 -9.88 21.25
C THR A 147 14.77 -9.00 20.08
N VAL A 148 13.54 -9.21 19.60
CA VAL A 148 12.93 -8.44 18.51
C VAL A 148 11.52 -8.02 18.93
N PRO A 149 11.22 -6.72 19.11
CA PRO A 149 12.15 -5.59 19.05
C PRO A 149 13.22 -5.69 20.16
N VAL A 150 14.22 -4.81 20.10
CA VAL A 150 15.30 -4.74 21.09
C VAL A 150 14.71 -4.41 22.46
N VAL A 151 14.81 -5.37 23.38
CA VAL A 151 14.33 -5.29 24.76
C VAL A 151 15.43 -5.79 25.71
N PRO A 152 15.96 -4.92 26.60
CA PRO A 152 16.87 -5.33 27.66
C PRO A 152 16.13 -6.02 28.81
N GLY A 153 16.85 -6.80 29.62
CA GLY A 153 16.31 -7.40 30.84
C GLY A 153 15.52 -8.70 30.65
N VAL A 154 15.47 -9.25 29.43
CA VAL A 154 14.88 -10.57 29.17
C VAL A 154 15.85 -11.65 29.65
N THR A 155 15.40 -12.49 30.58
CA THR A 155 16.23 -13.54 31.16
C THR A 155 16.04 -14.85 30.40
N LEU A 156 17.12 -15.40 29.86
CA LEU A 156 17.13 -16.67 29.14
C LEU A 156 17.80 -17.76 29.97
N LYS A 157 17.06 -18.81 30.27
CA LYS A 157 17.52 -19.94 31.06
C LYS A 157 17.68 -21.18 30.19
N LEU A 158 18.81 -21.85 30.33
CA LEU A 158 19.05 -23.17 29.76
C LEU A 158 18.96 -24.20 30.89
N ASP A 159 18.14 -25.23 30.70
CA ASP A 159 17.93 -26.33 31.65
C ASP A 159 17.60 -25.89 33.09
N GLY A 160 16.93 -24.74 33.23
CA GLY A 160 16.60 -24.16 34.53
C GLY A 160 17.78 -23.56 35.31
N GLY A 161 18.98 -23.54 34.74
CA GLY A 161 20.19 -22.98 35.34
C GLY A 161 20.20 -21.45 35.45
N ARG A 162 21.39 -20.89 35.72
CA ARG A 162 21.59 -19.43 35.80
C ARG A 162 21.23 -18.80 34.45
N GLY A 163 20.33 -17.82 34.48
CA GLY A 163 19.88 -17.16 33.25
C GLY A 163 20.87 -16.12 32.75
N ALA A 164 21.06 -16.03 31.43
CA ALA A 164 21.69 -14.90 30.78
C ALA A 164 20.65 -13.81 30.54
N VAL A 165 21.00 -12.55 30.78
CA VAL A 165 20.06 -11.42 30.65
C VAL A 165 20.39 -10.65 29.37
N SER A 166 19.37 -10.25 28.60
CA SER A 166 19.58 -9.43 27.41
C SER A 166 20.10 -8.05 27.78
N ASP A 167 21.12 -7.60 27.05
CA ASP A 167 21.76 -6.29 27.22
C ASP A 167 20.95 -5.16 26.57
N ALA A 168 21.53 -3.95 26.51
CA ALA A 168 20.92 -2.78 25.87
C ALA A 168 20.66 -2.96 24.36
N ASN A 169 21.38 -3.88 23.70
CA ASN A 169 21.19 -4.24 22.29
C ASN A 169 20.20 -5.40 22.13
N GLY A 170 19.64 -5.90 23.23
CA GLY A 170 18.70 -7.02 23.23
C GLY A 170 19.38 -8.36 23.02
N GLU A 171 20.70 -8.46 23.21
CA GLU A 171 21.45 -9.69 23.01
C GLU A 171 21.75 -10.38 24.35
N ALA A 172 21.54 -11.70 24.38
CA ALA A 172 21.90 -12.56 25.49
C ALA A 172 22.69 -13.76 24.96
N VAL A 173 23.81 -14.07 25.61
CA VAL A 173 24.71 -15.16 25.22
C VAL A 173 24.75 -16.20 26.32
N ILE A 174 24.50 -17.46 25.96
CA ILE A 174 24.53 -18.61 26.89
C ILE A 174 25.61 -19.58 26.43
N GLY A 175 26.50 -19.94 27.35
CA GLY A 175 27.45 -21.05 27.17
C GLY A 175 26.78 -22.40 27.46
N VAL A 176 26.99 -23.38 26.59
CA VAL A 176 26.44 -24.73 26.69
C VAL A 176 27.59 -25.70 26.88
N ALA A 177 27.63 -26.32 28.05
CA ALA A 177 28.75 -27.18 28.44
C ALA A 177 28.78 -28.51 27.67
N ARG A 178 27.64 -29.05 27.27
CA ARG A 178 27.55 -30.36 26.58
C ARG A 178 26.65 -30.25 25.36
N ALA A 179 27.06 -30.81 24.24
CA ALA A 179 26.16 -30.96 23.09
C ALA A 179 25.03 -31.95 23.40
N GLY A 180 23.81 -31.63 22.97
CA GLY A 180 22.64 -32.46 23.28
C GLY A 180 21.31 -31.75 23.09
N ILE A 181 20.28 -32.27 23.76
CA ILE A 181 18.94 -31.71 23.81
C ILE A 181 18.81 -30.94 25.12
N HIS A 182 18.44 -29.67 25.03
CA HIS A 182 18.29 -28.76 26.17
C HIS A 182 16.90 -28.12 26.18
N THR A 183 16.50 -27.59 27.34
CA THR A 183 15.31 -26.75 27.47
C THR A 183 15.73 -25.29 27.56
N LEU A 184 15.35 -24.51 26.56
CA LEU A 184 15.58 -23.06 26.52
C LEU A 184 14.28 -22.34 26.89
N ALA A 185 14.33 -21.47 27.88
CA ALA A 185 13.20 -20.68 28.35
C ALA A 185 13.51 -19.18 28.39
N ALA A 186 12.60 -18.37 27.86
CA ALA A 186 12.61 -16.92 27.99
C ALA A 186 11.67 -16.47 29.11
N SER A 187 12.20 -15.73 30.08
CA SER A 187 11.44 -15.07 31.13
C SER A 187 11.48 -13.56 30.89
N LEU A 188 10.30 -12.96 30.82
CA LEU A 188 10.14 -11.53 30.55
C LEU A 188 10.49 -10.70 31.79
N PRO A 189 10.93 -9.45 31.63
CA PRO A 189 11.12 -8.54 32.75
C PRO A 189 9.79 -8.33 33.51
N PRO A 190 9.84 -7.96 34.80
CA PRO A 190 8.64 -7.70 35.58
C PRO A 190 7.82 -6.57 34.93
N PRO A 191 6.47 -6.64 35.02
CA PRO A 191 5.61 -5.64 34.42
C PRO A 191 5.80 -4.26 35.06
N ASP A 192 5.81 -3.22 34.23
CA ASP A 192 5.83 -1.82 34.63
C ASP A 192 4.38 -1.26 34.55
N PRO A 193 3.96 -0.34 35.43
CA PRO A 193 2.64 0.28 35.36
C PRO A 193 2.29 0.93 34.00
N THR A 194 3.30 1.33 33.24
CA THR A 194 3.17 2.05 31.96
C THR A 194 3.68 1.27 30.75
N SER A 195 4.33 0.12 30.96
CA SER A 195 4.83 -0.73 29.88
C SER A 195 4.69 -2.22 30.19
N GLN A 196 4.25 -2.97 29.18
CA GLN A 196 4.06 -4.42 29.27
C GLN A 196 4.76 -5.09 28.10
N ILE A 197 5.52 -6.13 28.39
CA ILE A 197 6.17 -6.95 27.37
C ILE A 197 5.53 -8.32 27.41
N SER A 198 5.20 -8.84 26.23
CA SER A 198 4.62 -10.16 26.05
C SER A 198 5.44 -10.98 25.07
N PHE A 199 5.53 -12.29 25.33
CA PHE A 199 6.19 -13.22 24.44
C PHE A 199 5.29 -13.48 23.22
N VAL A 200 5.87 -13.46 22.02
CA VAL A 200 5.17 -13.79 20.78
C VAL A 200 5.64 -15.14 20.25
N ARG A 201 6.93 -15.26 19.91
CA ARG A 201 7.47 -16.43 19.20
C ARG A 201 8.99 -16.52 19.23
N TRP A 202 9.52 -17.69 18.91
CA TRP A 202 10.91 -17.85 18.50
C TRP A 202 11.06 -17.75 16.98
N SER A 203 12.28 -17.46 16.52
CA SER A 203 12.62 -17.37 15.08
C SER A 203 12.65 -18.72 14.37
N ASP A 204 12.32 -19.82 15.04
CA ASP A 204 12.17 -21.16 14.46
C ASP A 204 10.77 -21.75 14.69
N ASP A 205 9.77 -20.86 14.75
CA ASP A 205 8.34 -21.18 14.76
C ASP A 205 7.83 -21.86 16.05
N SER A 206 8.58 -21.77 17.16
CA SER A 206 8.03 -22.08 18.49
C SER A 206 7.22 -20.92 19.08
N TRP A 207 6.00 -21.21 19.52
CA TRP A 207 5.06 -20.23 20.11
C TRP A 207 4.96 -20.31 21.64
N LYS A 208 5.85 -21.07 22.28
CA LYS A 208 5.93 -21.17 23.74
C LYS A 208 7.21 -20.49 24.26
N PRO A 209 7.15 -19.78 25.40
CA PRO A 209 8.32 -19.13 25.99
C PRO A 209 9.37 -20.14 26.46
N SER A 210 8.97 -21.37 26.79
CA SER A 210 9.86 -22.50 27.08
C SER A 210 9.73 -23.57 26.01
N ARG A 211 10.87 -24.11 25.55
CA ARG A 211 10.93 -25.07 24.44
C ARG A 211 12.17 -25.95 24.52
N THR A 212 12.12 -27.08 23.83
CA THR A 212 13.28 -27.95 23.62
C THR A 212 14.09 -27.47 22.41
N ILE A 213 15.42 -27.51 22.52
CA ILE A 213 16.36 -27.15 21.45
C ILE A 213 17.50 -28.18 21.38
N ARG A 214 17.91 -28.58 20.18
CA ARG A 214 19.06 -29.45 19.96
C ARG A 214 20.29 -28.59 19.67
N VAL A 215 21.30 -28.68 20.52
CA VAL A 215 22.54 -27.89 20.45
C VAL A 215 23.70 -28.83 20.15
N VAL A 216 24.20 -28.79 18.92
CA VAL A 216 25.36 -29.58 18.46
C VAL A 216 26.46 -28.72 17.84
N LYS A 217 26.18 -27.42 17.68
CA LYS A 217 27.05 -26.36 17.20
C LYS A 217 26.52 -25.04 17.77
N ASP A 218 27.23 -23.94 17.53
CA ASP A 218 26.73 -22.62 17.92
C ASP A 218 25.42 -22.30 17.20
N ILE A 219 24.51 -21.66 17.92
CA ILE A 219 23.17 -21.31 17.44
C ILE A 219 22.98 -19.81 17.61
N SER A 220 22.53 -19.15 16.55
CA SER A 220 21.94 -17.81 16.62
C SER A 220 20.44 -17.92 16.39
N ILE A 221 19.66 -17.36 17.31
CA ILE A 221 18.20 -17.39 17.27
C ILE A 221 17.64 -16.06 17.76
N SER A 222 16.42 -15.72 17.34
CA SER A 222 15.73 -14.53 17.84
C SER A 222 14.47 -14.89 18.60
N VAL A 223 14.14 -14.08 19.61
CA VAL A 223 12.87 -14.12 20.34
C VAL A 223 12.05 -12.89 19.99
N GLY A 224 10.88 -13.13 19.43
CA GLY A 224 9.87 -12.14 19.10
C GLY A 224 9.06 -11.80 20.35
N LEU A 225 9.04 -10.51 20.67
CA LEU A 225 8.34 -9.91 21.79
C LEU A 225 7.38 -8.85 21.25
N ARG A 226 6.33 -8.57 22.01
CA ARG A 226 5.41 -7.46 21.74
C ARG A 226 5.38 -6.57 22.96
N ALA A 227 5.80 -5.32 22.78
CA ALA A 227 5.67 -4.28 23.77
C ALA A 227 4.29 -3.60 23.65
N SER A 228 3.71 -3.24 24.77
CA SER A 228 2.49 -2.43 24.88
C SER A 228 2.75 -1.29 25.87
N TYR A 229 2.30 -0.09 25.55
CA TYR A 229 2.51 1.11 26.37
C TYR A 229 1.17 1.74 26.73
N LEU A 230 1.03 2.17 27.98
CA LEU A 230 -0.14 2.93 28.43
C LEU A 230 0.02 4.38 27.94
N THR A 231 -0.79 4.76 26.96
CA THR A 231 -0.67 6.02 26.23
C THR A 231 -1.84 6.96 26.56
N PRO A 232 -1.58 8.10 27.22
CA PRO A 232 -2.56 9.17 27.35
C PRO A 232 -2.92 9.78 26.00
N ILE A 233 -4.16 10.21 25.85
CA ILE A 233 -4.69 10.79 24.60
C ILE A 233 -4.98 12.26 24.82
N GLN A 234 -4.53 13.09 23.90
CA GLN A 234 -4.82 14.53 23.89
C GLN A 234 -5.31 14.94 22.50
N PHE A 235 -6.48 15.57 22.42
CA PHE A 235 -6.96 16.14 21.17
C PHE A 235 -6.41 17.55 20.98
N VAL A 236 -5.86 17.81 19.80
CA VAL A 236 -5.26 19.11 19.47
C VAL A 236 -5.72 19.57 18.09
N GLY A 237 -5.72 20.88 17.87
CA GLY A 237 -5.86 21.46 16.53
C GLY A 237 -4.62 21.22 15.66
N LEU A 238 -4.68 21.67 14.40
CA LEU A 238 -3.51 21.66 13.51
C LEU A 238 -2.37 22.56 14.01
N ASP A 239 -2.70 23.55 14.84
CA ASP A 239 -1.78 24.47 15.52
C ASP A 239 -1.23 23.93 16.86
N LEU A 240 -1.49 22.64 17.17
CA LEU A 240 -1.10 21.95 18.41
C LEU A 240 -1.74 22.51 19.69
N LYS A 241 -2.74 23.39 19.58
CA LYS A 241 -3.47 23.85 20.77
C LYS A 241 -4.45 22.78 21.25
N PRO A 242 -4.56 22.56 22.58
CA PRO A 242 -5.54 21.63 23.14
C PRO A 242 -6.96 21.98 22.72
N VAL A 243 -7.75 20.95 22.41
CA VAL A 243 -9.16 21.06 22.09
C VAL A 243 -9.96 20.53 23.28
N ASP A 244 -11.11 21.15 23.58
CA ASP A 244 -12.03 20.65 24.59
C ASP A 244 -12.50 19.22 24.22
N PRO A 245 -12.14 18.19 25.02
CA PRO A 245 -12.47 16.80 24.70
C PRO A 245 -13.98 16.52 24.78
N THR A 246 -14.79 17.34 25.46
CA THR A 246 -16.25 17.15 25.55
C THR A 246 -16.96 17.35 24.21
N GLN A 247 -16.33 18.09 23.29
CA GLN A 247 -16.86 18.39 21.96
C GLN A 247 -16.47 17.33 20.92
N VAL A 248 -15.60 16.39 21.28
CA VAL A 248 -15.10 15.31 20.43
C VAL A 248 -15.93 14.05 20.67
N SER A 249 -16.44 13.42 19.61
CA SER A 249 -17.21 12.17 19.68
C SER A 249 -16.84 11.20 18.56
N ASP A 250 -17.34 9.96 18.64
CA ASP A 250 -17.20 8.93 17.59
C ASP A 250 -15.74 8.70 17.18
N VAL A 251 -14.81 8.64 18.13
CA VAL A 251 -13.38 8.52 17.83
C VAL A 251 -13.05 7.06 17.53
N VAL A 252 -12.54 6.81 16.32
CA VAL A 252 -12.11 5.49 15.86
C VAL A 252 -10.66 5.56 15.42
N VAL A 253 -9.85 4.72 16.03
CA VAL A 253 -8.43 4.55 15.75
C VAL A 253 -8.20 3.20 15.07
N SER A 254 -7.31 3.18 14.08
CA SER A 254 -6.77 1.94 13.49
C SER A 254 -5.32 1.74 13.91
N GLY A 255 -4.92 0.48 14.12
CA GLY A 255 -3.57 0.12 14.55
C GLY A 255 -2.89 -0.97 13.71
N PRO A 256 -1.60 -1.26 14.00
CA PRO A 256 -0.72 -2.14 13.23
C PRO A 256 -1.26 -3.54 12.92
N ASN A 257 -2.10 -4.08 13.80
CA ASN A 257 -2.48 -5.49 13.76
C ASN A 257 -3.94 -5.67 13.28
N ALA A 258 -4.39 -4.80 12.36
CA ALA A 258 -5.79 -4.68 11.93
C ALA A 258 -6.77 -4.43 13.10
N GLU A 259 -6.27 -3.86 14.19
CA GLU A 259 -7.08 -3.48 15.34
C GLU A 259 -7.86 -2.19 15.02
N VAL A 260 -9.11 -2.15 15.47
CA VAL A 260 -9.95 -0.97 15.42
C VAL A 260 -10.39 -0.67 16.84
N ILE A 261 -9.94 0.46 17.37
CA ILE A 261 -10.20 0.89 18.75
C ILE A 261 -11.21 2.03 18.70
N GLN A 262 -12.35 1.84 19.35
CA GLN A 262 -13.32 2.90 19.57
C GLN A 262 -13.03 3.56 20.90
N LEU A 263 -12.80 4.88 20.88
CA LEU A 263 -12.52 5.67 22.06
C LEU A 263 -13.78 6.42 22.47
N GLN A 264 -14.05 6.43 23.77
CA GLN A 264 -15.23 7.07 24.35
C GLN A 264 -14.81 8.07 25.43
N TYR A 265 -15.62 9.12 25.59
CA TYR A 265 -15.44 10.09 26.65
C TYR A 265 -15.91 9.52 28.00
N PRO A 266 -15.19 9.74 29.12
CA PRO A 266 -13.90 10.43 29.22
C PRO A 266 -12.75 9.58 28.66
N TYR A 267 -11.87 10.22 27.88
CA TYR A 267 -10.78 9.55 27.17
C TYR A 267 -9.63 9.17 28.12
N ALA A 268 -9.75 8.03 28.78
CA ALA A 268 -8.71 7.46 29.62
C ALA A 268 -7.47 7.03 28.80
N PRO A 269 -6.28 6.93 29.42
CA PRO A 269 -5.11 6.33 28.77
C PRO A 269 -5.41 4.91 28.28
N ILE A 270 -4.91 4.57 27.09
CA ILE A 270 -5.16 3.27 26.43
C ILE A 270 -3.88 2.49 26.24
N TRP A 271 -3.96 1.17 26.29
CA TRP A 271 -2.83 0.30 25.96
C TRP A 271 -2.68 0.18 24.45
N LEU A 272 -1.57 0.70 23.91
CA LEU A 272 -1.23 0.59 22.50
C LEU A 272 -0.06 -0.37 22.30
N GLN A 273 -0.21 -1.25 21.31
CA GLN A 273 0.70 -2.36 21.06
C GLN A 273 1.64 -2.07 19.89
N THR A 274 2.87 -2.54 20.00
CA THR A 274 3.81 -2.54 18.88
C THR A 274 3.44 -3.60 17.83
N PRO A 275 3.84 -3.43 16.55
CA PRO A 275 3.58 -4.41 15.51
C PRO A 275 4.22 -5.78 15.83
N LEU A 276 3.60 -6.86 15.36
CA LEU A 276 4.13 -8.22 15.60
C LEU A 276 5.47 -8.43 14.89
N PRO A 277 6.45 -9.02 15.59
CA PRO A 277 7.63 -9.59 14.93
C PRO A 277 7.22 -10.76 14.03
N ALA A 278 7.63 -10.70 12.77
CA ALA A 278 7.38 -11.73 11.78
C ALA A 278 8.69 -12.15 11.07
N LYS A 279 8.70 -13.36 10.50
CA LYS A 279 9.77 -13.78 9.60
C LYS A 279 9.59 -13.10 8.25
N HIS A 280 10.65 -12.54 7.70
CA HIS A 280 10.66 -12.09 6.30
C HIS A 280 11.17 -13.22 5.41
N SER A 281 10.60 -13.39 4.22
CA SER A 281 11.08 -14.38 3.26
C SER A 281 12.46 -13.96 2.74
N GLY A 282 13.51 -14.72 3.08
CA GLY A 282 14.87 -14.51 2.59
C GLY A 282 15.87 -13.94 3.62
N GLU A 283 15.40 -13.41 4.75
CA GLU A 283 16.24 -12.92 5.84
C GLU A 283 16.13 -13.87 7.05
N GLY A 284 17.27 -14.38 7.53
CA GLY A 284 17.30 -15.22 8.73
C GLY A 284 17.03 -14.37 9.97
N GLY A 285 15.84 -14.50 10.57
CA GLY A 285 15.52 -13.80 11.82
C GLY A 285 14.06 -13.40 11.96
N LEU A 286 13.79 -12.60 12.99
CA LEU A 286 12.50 -11.92 13.18
C LEU A 286 12.68 -10.42 12.93
N HIS A 287 11.66 -9.81 12.34
CA HIS A 287 11.66 -8.40 11.96
C HIS A 287 10.32 -7.77 12.33
N VAL A 288 10.33 -6.52 12.76
CA VAL A 288 9.13 -5.73 13.02
C VAL A 288 8.90 -4.81 11.83
N THR A 289 7.78 -4.99 11.12
CA THR A 289 7.39 -4.05 10.06
C THR A 289 6.75 -2.82 10.71
N PRO A 290 7.26 -1.59 10.48
CA PRO A 290 6.66 -0.40 11.05
C PRO A 290 5.23 -0.22 10.57
N ALA A 291 4.29 -0.20 11.50
CA ALA A 291 2.89 0.04 11.24
C ALA A 291 2.33 0.92 12.39
N PRO A 292 2.20 2.23 12.17
CA PRO A 292 1.75 3.14 13.22
C PRO A 292 0.22 3.13 13.36
N TYR A 293 -0.25 3.57 14.51
CA TYR A 293 -1.66 3.91 14.72
C TYR A 293 -2.03 5.16 13.93
N SER A 294 -3.30 5.26 13.53
CA SER A 294 -3.84 6.46 12.88
C SER A 294 -5.28 6.71 13.26
N LEU A 295 -5.69 7.99 13.20
CA LEU A 295 -7.08 8.37 13.38
C LEU A 295 -7.86 8.03 12.11
N SER A 296 -8.80 7.11 12.22
CA SER A 296 -9.68 6.72 11.12
C SER A 296 -10.90 7.64 11.04
N PHE A 297 -11.50 7.94 12.19
CA PHE A 297 -12.71 8.75 12.28
C PHE A 297 -12.76 9.52 13.60
N ALA A 298 -13.29 10.73 13.57
CA ALA A 298 -13.64 11.51 14.75
C ALA A 298 -14.62 12.59 14.34
N LYS A 299 -15.57 12.90 15.20
CA LYS A 299 -16.42 14.08 15.05
C LYS A 299 -16.04 15.13 16.08
N TYR A 300 -16.14 16.38 15.66
CA TYR A 300 -16.13 17.55 16.53
C TYR A 300 -17.39 18.33 16.23
N ASN A 301 -18.22 18.64 17.24
CA ASN A 301 -19.51 19.29 17.02
C ASN A 301 -20.40 18.57 15.97
N ARG A 302 -20.38 17.23 15.94
CA ARG A 302 -21.08 16.35 14.98
C ARG A 302 -20.58 16.41 13.52
N LEU A 303 -19.50 17.12 13.24
CA LEU A 303 -18.87 17.19 11.92
C LEU A 303 -17.59 16.35 11.90
N ASN A 304 -17.35 15.63 10.80
CA ASN A 304 -16.13 14.83 10.65
C ASN A 304 -14.89 15.74 10.63
N VAL A 305 -13.93 15.43 11.50
CA VAL A 305 -12.65 16.16 11.66
C VAL A 305 -11.43 15.25 11.53
N ALA A 306 -11.63 14.04 11.02
CA ALA A 306 -10.57 13.08 10.75
C ALA A 306 -10.35 12.90 9.25
N SER A 307 -9.10 12.58 8.89
CA SER A 307 -8.76 12.05 7.58
C SER A 307 -7.97 10.77 7.77
N VAL A 308 -8.51 9.66 7.27
CA VAL A 308 -7.92 8.32 7.39
C VAL A 308 -6.45 8.34 6.94
N GLY A 309 -5.56 7.74 7.75
CA GLY A 309 -4.14 7.58 7.43
C GLY A 309 -3.27 8.82 7.61
N GLN A 310 -3.85 9.96 7.98
CA GLN A 310 -3.10 11.14 8.42
C GLN A 310 -2.79 11.05 9.92
N PHE A 311 -1.73 11.76 10.34
CA PHE A 311 -1.29 11.88 11.73
C PHE A 311 -1.05 10.52 12.41
N ARG A 312 0.08 9.92 12.03
CA ARG A 312 0.52 8.60 12.49
C ARG A 312 1.17 8.68 13.88
N TYR A 313 0.94 7.67 14.71
CA TYR A 313 1.54 7.55 16.03
C TYR A 313 2.13 6.17 16.27
N THR A 314 3.36 6.13 16.77
CA THR A 314 4.03 4.91 17.20
C THR A 314 4.14 4.93 18.72
N PRO A 315 3.58 3.93 19.43
CA PRO A 315 3.65 3.86 20.88
C PRO A 315 5.08 3.76 21.39
N ALA A 316 5.38 4.49 22.46
CA ALA A 316 6.69 4.50 23.11
C ALA A 316 6.53 4.70 24.63
N PRO A 317 7.53 4.30 25.45
CA PRO A 317 7.51 4.53 26.89
C PRO A 317 7.27 6.01 27.24
N GLY A 318 6.30 6.29 28.10
CA GLY A 318 5.95 7.66 28.54
C GLY A 318 5.35 8.57 27.46
N GLY A 319 5.06 8.03 26.26
CA GLY A 319 4.54 8.81 25.15
C GLY A 319 3.09 9.24 25.34
N ILE A 320 2.77 10.48 24.95
CA ILE A 320 1.40 11.01 24.86
C ILE A 320 1.01 11.04 23.38
N TRP A 321 -0.18 10.55 23.05
CA TRP A 321 -0.70 10.66 21.69
C TRP A 321 -1.51 11.94 21.51
N GLN A 322 -0.89 12.91 20.84
CA GLN A 322 -1.57 14.12 20.38
C GLN A 322 -2.32 13.85 19.07
N ILE A 323 -3.62 13.57 19.17
CA ILE A 323 -4.52 13.35 18.04
C ILE A 323 -4.89 14.71 17.45
N LYS A 324 -4.30 15.01 16.28
CA LYS A 324 -4.60 16.22 15.51
C LYS A 324 -5.95 16.09 14.81
N LEU A 325 -6.82 17.06 15.07
CA LEU A 325 -8.13 17.19 14.43
C LEU A 325 -8.05 18.26 13.33
N LEU A 326 -8.75 18.03 12.22
CA LEU A 326 -8.86 18.97 11.08
C LEU A 326 -9.79 20.13 11.42
N LEU A 327 -9.35 20.93 12.38
CA LEU A 327 -9.97 22.15 12.83
C LEU A 327 -9.21 23.35 12.25
N PHE A 328 -9.97 24.35 11.81
CA PHE A 328 -9.47 25.54 11.15
C PHE A 328 -9.94 26.78 11.89
N THR A 329 -9.06 27.79 11.94
CA THR A 329 -9.38 29.09 12.54
C THR A 329 -10.00 29.98 11.47
N LEU A 330 -11.26 30.34 11.64
CA LEU A 330 -11.96 31.33 10.84
C LEU A 330 -11.98 32.64 11.61
N GLN A 331 -11.23 33.64 11.13
CA GLN A 331 -11.36 35.00 11.61
C GLN A 331 -12.40 35.74 10.77
N MET A 332 -13.35 36.41 11.41
CA MET A 332 -14.41 37.14 10.72
C MET A 332 -14.56 38.55 11.27
N GLY A 333 -14.78 39.49 10.37
CA GLY A 333 -15.18 40.85 10.72
C GLY A 333 -16.28 41.37 9.82
N ALA A 334 -16.90 42.47 10.21
CA ALA A 334 -17.87 43.19 9.39
C ALA A 334 -17.37 44.61 9.13
N LYS A 335 -17.47 45.07 7.88
CA LYS A 335 -17.12 46.44 7.50
C LYS A 335 -18.17 47.05 6.60
N ASP A 336 -18.33 48.36 6.72
CA ASP A 336 -19.08 49.19 5.77
C ASP A 336 -18.45 49.08 4.37
N ALA A 337 -19.29 48.99 3.34
CA ALA A 337 -18.86 48.68 1.98
C ALA A 337 -18.16 49.85 1.27
N ILE A 338 -18.48 51.11 1.59
CA ILE A 338 -17.93 52.29 0.91
C ILE A 338 -16.96 53.05 1.82
N PHE A 339 -17.32 53.28 3.08
CA PHE A 339 -16.52 54.00 4.06
C PHE A 339 -15.52 53.11 4.79
N GLY A 340 -15.65 51.78 4.71
CA GLY A 340 -14.69 50.81 5.27
C GLY A 340 -14.63 50.78 6.80
N THR A 341 -15.58 51.43 7.48
CA THR A 341 -15.66 51.49 8.94
C THR A 341 -15.99 50.10 9.50
N ALA A 342 -15.33 49.71 10.59
CA ALA A 342 -15.61 48.44 11.26
C ALA A 342 -17.00 48.49 11.91
N LEU A 343 -17.76 47.41 11.74
CA LEU A 343 -19.08 47.25 12.32
C LEU A 343 -19.00 46.23 13.46
N ASN A 344 -19.57 46.57 14.61
CA ASN A 344 -19.64 45.67 15.78
C ASN A 344 -20.95 44.87 15.82
N SER A 345 -21.66 44.81 14.69
CA SER A 345 -22.92 44.09 14.57
C SER A 345 -22.72 42.56 14.66
N PRO A 346 -23.62 41.82 15.32
CA PRO A 346 -23.50 40.37 15.40
C PRO A 346 -23.54 39.69 14.03
N ILE A 347 -22.81 38.59 13.88
CA ILE A 347 -22.81 37.76 12.67
C ILE A 347 -23.61 36.49 12.93
N LYS A 348 -24.63 36.24 12.12
CA LYS A 348 -25.32 34.95 12.02
C LYS A 348 -24.49 34.02 11.15
N LEU A 349 -23.89 33.01 11.77
CA LEU A 349 -23.12 31.96 11.10
C LEU A 349 -23.98 30.70 10.98
N THR A 350 -24.17 30.22 9.76
CA THR A 350 -24.86 28.97 9.46
C THR A 350 -23.84 27.93 9.00
N GLY A 351 -23.73 26.82 9.72
CA GLY A 351 -22.78 25.76 9.42
C GLY A 351 -23.27 24.72 8.39
N PRO A 352 -22.41 23.75 8.03
CA PRO A 352 -22.70 22.73 7.01
C PRO A 352 -23.90 21.83 7.34
N THR A 353 -24.21 21.67 8.63
CA THR A 353 -25.36 20.90 9.13
C THR A 353 -26.64 21.73 9.23
N GLY A 354 -26.61 22.98 8.77
CA GLY A 354 -27.72 23.94 8.92
C GLY A 354 -27.84 24.56 10.32
N ARG A 355 -26.96 24.20 11.26
CA ARG A 355 -26.96 24.80 12.60
C ARG A 355 -26.60 26.28 12.50
N VAL A 356 -27.44 27.12 13.09
CA VAL A 356 -27.24 28.56 13.16
C VAL A 356 -26.64 28.93 14.51
N GLN A 357 -25.61 29.75 14.50
CA GLN A 357 -25.01 30.36 15.68
C GLN A 357 -24.90 31.87 15.44
N VAL A 358 -25.33 32.66 16.42
CA VAL A 358 -25.09 34.11 16.41
C VAL A 358 -23.83 34.37 17.20
N VAL A 359 -22.90 35.10 16.59
CA VAL A 359 -21.59 35.38 17.15
C VAL A 359 -21.38 36.88 17.24
N THR A 360 -20.97 37.36 18.40
CA THR A 360 -20.73 38.79 18.67
C THR A 360 -19.27 39.14 18.39
N LEU A 361 -19.04 40.21 17.66
CA LEU A 361 -17.70 40.72 17.39
C LEU A 361 -17.10 41.39 18.64
N ASP A 362 -15.77 41.39 18.73
CA ASP A 362 -15.03 42.09 19.78
C ASP A 362 -15.05 43.62 19.58
N GLN A 363 -14.33 44.35 20.45
CA GLN A 363 -14.23 45.83 20.35
C GLN A 363 -13.55 46.32 19.06
N GLN A 364 -12.85 45.43 18.35
CA GLN A 364 -12.16 45.71 17.09
C GLN A 364 -13.01 45.30 15.87
N GLY A 365 -14.24 44.82 16.09
CA GLY A 365 -15.14 44.36 15.03
C GLY A 365 -14.73 43.02 14.41
N GLN A 366 -13.99 42.18 15.15
CA GLN A 366 -13.47 40.89 14.70
C GLN A 366 -13.88 39.75 15.63
N ILE A 367 -13.81 38.51 15.15
CA ILE A 367 -13.97 37.29 15.95
C ILE A 367 -13.16 36.14 15.37
N SER A 368 -12.57 35.33 16.24
CA SER A 368 -11.84 34.12 15.86
C SER A 368 -12.57 32.86 16.32
N LEU A 369 -12.93 31.98 15.39
CA LEU A 369 -13.65 30.74 15.66
C LEU A 369 -12.84 29.53 15.21
N VAL A 370 -12.81 28.48 16.04
CA VAL A 370 -12.25 27.18 15.67
C VAL A 370 -13.36 26.27 15.19
N LEU A 371 -13.37 25.95 13.90
CA LEU A 371 -14.45 25.26 13.21
C LEU A 371 -13.92 24.07 12.41
N SER A 372 -14.78 23.08 12.18
CA SER A 372 -14.50 21.96 11.28
C SER A 372 -14.50 22.39 9.81
N ARG A 373 -13.87 21.61 8.94
CA ARG A 373 -13.98 21.80 7.48
C ARG A 373 -15.44 21.81 7.02
N GLY A 374 -15.79 22.72 6.12
CA GLY A 374 -17.10 22.72 5.48
C GLY A 374 -17.50 24.08 4.89
N ASN A 375 -18.71 24.13 4.34
CA ASN A 375 -19.29 25.35 3.80
C ASN A 375 -20.10 26.05 4.90
N TYR A 376 -19.76 27.30 5.16
CA TYR A 376 -20.44 28.17 6.11
C TYR A 376 -21.09 29.34 5.37
N ALA A 377 -22.18 29.86 5.89
CA ALA A 377 -22.79 31.10 5.43
C ALA A 377 -22.80 32.10 6.57
N ALA A 378 -22.20 33.27 6.36
CA ALA A 378 -22.17 34.37 7.32
C ALA A 378 -23.07 35.51 6.84
N GLN A 379 -23.92 36.01 7.74
CA GLN A 379 -24.78 37.17 7.49
C GLN A 379 -24.71 38.13 8.68
N VAL A 380 -24.37 39.39 8.42
CA VAL A 380 -24.36 40.42 9.47
C VAL A 380 -25.80 40.77 9.83
N LEU A 381 -26.11 40.87 11.13
CA LEU A 381 -27.41 41.27 11.65
C LEU A 381 -27.41 42.77 11.93
N THR A 382 -27.77 43.57 10.92
CA THR A 382 -27.84 45.03 11.01
C THR A 382 -29.02 45.58 10.21
N SER A 383 -29.28 46.90 10.28
CA SER A 383 -30.35 47.60 9.56
C SER A 383 -30.06 47.91 8.08
N GLY A 384 -28.86 47.57 7.59
CA GLY A 384 -28.44 47.72 6.19
C GLY A 384 -28.74 46.52 5.29
N VAL A 385 -28.36 46.60 4.02
CA VAL A 385 -28.43 45.46 3.08
C VAL A 385 -27.22 44.58 3.32
N THR A 386 -27.46 43.35 3.79
CA THR A 386 -26.39 42.41 4.18
C THR A 386 -26.31 41.23 3.20
N PRO A 387 -25.24 41.12 2.39
CA PRO A 387 -25.03 39.96 1.54
C PRO A 387 -24.74 38.72 2.40
N ILE A 388 -25.17 37.55 1.92
CA ILE A 388 -24.80 36.28 2.52
C ILE A 388 -23.42 35.89 2.00
N ALA A 389 -22.41 35.92 2.87
CA ALA A 389 -21.06 35.50 2.53
C ALA A 389 -20.92 33.98 2.66
N THR A 390 -20.71 33.29 1.54
CA THR A 390 -20.43 31.85 1.51
C THR A 390 -18.94 31.58 1.70
N ILE A 391 -18.59 30.81 2.74
CA ILE A 391 -17.22 30.56 3.18
C ILE A 391 -16.94 29.06 3.07
N ALA A 392 -16.11 28.66 2.11
CA ALA A 392 -15.62 27.29 2.00
C ALA A 392 -14.38 27.11 2.90
N LEU A 393 -14.61 26.73 4.17
CA LEU A 393 -13.55 26.59 5.16
C LEU A 393 -12.78 25.29 4.95
N SER A 394 -11.60 25.40 4.33
CA SER A 394 -10.66 24.29 4.10
C SER A 394 -9.25 24.56 4.65
N ARG A 395 -9.02 25.80 5.10
CA ARG A 395 -7.80 26.30 5.73
C ARG A 395 -8.18 27.41 6.71
N SER A 396 -7.29 27.73 7.64
CA SER A 396 -7.47 28.92 8.47
C SER A 396 -7.43 30.17 7.58
N GLN A 397 -8.41 31.05 7.72
CA GLN A 397 -8.55 32.23 6.86
C GLN A 397 -9.31 33.35 7.57
N GLU A 398 -9.08 34.57 7.10
CA GLU A 398 -9.83 35.75 7.51
C GLU A 398 -10.89 36.10 6.45
N VAL A 399 -12.09 36.46 6.89
CA VAL A 399 -13.21 36.84 6.03
C VAL A 399 -13.85 38.11 6.57
N ILE A 400 -13.85 39.16 5.76
CA ILE A 400 -14.55 40.40 6.06
C ILE A 400 -15.84 40.43 5.25
N VAL A 401 -16.98 40.56 5.93
CA VAL A 401 -18.29 40.66 5.28
C VAL A 401 -18.61 42.14 5.03
N PRO A 402 -18.70 42.59 3.77
CA PRO A 402 -19.09 43.96 3.47
C PRO A 402 -20.59 44.14 3.71
N VAL A 403 -20.97 45.28 4.29
CA VAL A 403 -22.35 45.65 4.58
C VAL A 403 -22.65 46.98 3.92
N ILE A 404 -23.73 47.05 3.14
CA ILE A 404 -24.20 48.32 2.58
C ILE A 404 -25.02 49.01 3.68
N THR A 405 -24.45 50.04 4.28
CA THR A 405 -25.10 50.78 5.37
C THR A 405 -26.12 51.78 4.83
N PRO A 406 -26.99 52.35 5.69
CA PRO A 406 -27.86 53.44 5.26
C PRO A 406 -27.10 54.65 4.67
N ALA A 407 -25.88 54.92 5.14
CA ALA A 407 -25.02 55.97 4.61
C ALA A 407 -24.53 55.65 3.18
N ASP A 408 -24.27 54.37 2.89
CA ASP A 408 -23.94 53.94 1.53
C ASP A 408 -25.13 54.12 0.59
N LEU A 409 -26.34 53.80 1.07
CA LEU A 409 -27.56 53.93 0.29
C LEU A 409 -27.86 55.40 -0.05
N THR A 410 -27.65 56.32 0.90
CA THR A 410 -27.81 57.76 0.65
C THR A 410 -26.77 58.28 -0.34
N LEU A 411 -25.53 57.82 -0.27
CA LEU A 411 -24.49 58.17 -1.24
C LEU A 411 -24.82 57.65 -2.65
N ILE A 412 -25.24 56.40 -2.78
CA ILE A 412 -25.59 55.79 -4.08
C ILE A 412 -26.78 56.53 -4.70
N THR A 413 -27.83 56.79 -3.91
CA THR A 413 -29.02 57.52 -4.38
C THR A 413 -28.70 58.95 -4.77
N PHE A 414 -27.89 59.66 -4.00
CA PHE A 414 -27.43 61.01 -4.34
C PHE A 414 -26.61 61.01 -5.63
N THR A 415 -25.68 60.05 -5.78
CA THR A 415 -24.84 59.94 -6.98
C THR A 415 -25.69 59.65 -8.23
N LEU A 416 -26.69 58.77 -8.11
CA LEU A 416 -27.63 58.48 -9.20
C LEU A 416 -28.44 59.72 -9.59
N LEU A 417 -28.93 60.50 -8.62
CA LEU A 417 -29.64 61.75 -8.87
C LEU A 417 -28.75 62.78 -9.59
N VAL A 418 -27.48 62.89 -9.20
CA VAL A 418 -26.51 63.78 -9.88
C VAL A 418 -26.27 63.33 -11.32
N ILE A 419 -26.14 62.03 -11.59
CA ILE A 419 -25.98 61.50 -12.95
C ILE A 419 -27.23 61.79 -13.79
N ILE A 420 -28.43 61.57 -13.26
CA ILE A 420 -29.69 61.87 -13.95
C ILE A 420 -29.76 63.37 -14.28
N ALA A 421 -29.42 64.24 -13.33
CA ALA A 421 -29.37 65.68 -13.55
C ALA A 421 -28.35 66.05 -14.64
N ALA A 422 -27.16 65.46 -14.63
CA ALA A 422 -26.12 65.68 -15.63
C ALA A 422 -26.56 65.24 -17.04
N VAL A 423 -27.20 64.07 -17.17
CA VAL A 423 -27.78 63.59 -18.44
C VAL A 423 -28.89 64.53 -18.91
N PHE A 424 -29.72 65.05 -18.01
CA PHE A 424 -30.78 65.99 -18.35
C PHE A 424 -30.23 67.35 -18.83
N VAL A 425 -29.15 67.84 -18.21
CA VAL A 425 -28.45 69.06 -18.60
C VAL A 425 -27.71 68.88 -19.94
N ALA A 426 -27.02 67.75 -20.14
CA ALA A 426 -26.37 67.43 -21.41
C ALA A 426 -27.38 67.20 -22.55
N GLY A 427 -28.54 66.59 -22.25
CA GLY A 427 -29.65 66.38 -23.17
C GLY A 427 -30.35 67.67 -23.59
N ARG A 428 -30.33 68.72 -22.76
CA ARG A 428 -30.83 70.05 -23.12
C ARG A 428 -29.92 70.83 -24.08
N GLY A 429 -28.67 70.41 -24.25
CA GLY A 429 -27.71 71.03 -25.18
C GLY A 429 -27.85 70.61 -26.66
N ARG A 430 -28.81 69.74 -27.00
CA ARG A 430 -28.91 69.14 -28.35
C ARG A 430 -30.27 69.34 -29.04
N LEU A 431 -30.87 70.51 -28.86
CA LEU A 431 -32.09 70.95 -29.58
C LEU A 431 -31.82 71.94 -30.74
N TRP A 432 -30.55 72.17 -31.14
CA TRP A 432 -30.18 73.13 -32.19
C TRP A 432 -29.46 72.53 -33.39
N ALA A 433 -29.73 71.27 -33.77
CA ALA A 433 -29.21 70.72 -35.03
C ALA A 433 -30.00 69.48 -35.51
N PHE A 434 -31.25 69.63 -35.92
CA PHE A 434 -31.87 68.68 -36.86
C PHE A 434 -32.82 69.40 -37.83
N GLY A 435 -32.22 70.06 -38.81
CA GLY A 435 -32.87 70.49 -40.04
C GLY A 435 -32.48 69.58 -41.20
N ARG A 436 -33.37 68.62 -41.51
CA ARG A 436 -33.67 68.01 -42.83
C ARG A 436 -32.62 67.19 -43.62
N VAL A 437 -33.20 66.20 -44.33
CA VAL A 437 -32.75 65.49 -45.56
C VAL A 437 -31.80 64.29 -45.29
N ALA A 438 -31.93 63.08 -45.87
CA ALA A 438 -32.68 62.61 -47.03
C ALA A 438 -33.14 61.15 -46.83
N ALA A 439 -34.28 60.83 -47.43
CA ALA A 439 -34.68 59.46 -47.70
C ALA A 439 -33.71 58.83 -48.72
N VAL A 440 -33.09 57.70 -48.36
CA VAL A 440 -32.39 56.83 -49.32
C VAL A 440 -33.20 55.55 -49.45
N ARG A 441 -33.89 55.42 -50.59
CA ARG A 441 -34.39 54.15 -51.10
C ARG A 441 -33.20 53.30 -51.52
N VAL A 442 -33.14 52.05 -51.07
CA VAL A 442 -32.33 51.02 -51.74
C VAL A 442 -33.28 50.01 -52.38
N ARG A 443 -33.24 50.00 -53.72
CA ARG A 443 -33.85 49.00 -54.62
C ARG A 443 -33.03 47.72 -54.54
N TYR A 444 -33.69 46.57 -54.42
CA TYR A 444 -33.11 45.27 -54.76
C TYR A 444 -33.84 44.71 -55.97
N GLY A 445 -33.11 44.50 -57.06
CA GLY A 445 -33.56 43.82 -58.26
C GLY A 445 -32.45 43.78 -59.29
N GLU A 446 -31.87 42.60 -59.53
CA GLU A 446 -32.15 41.81 -60.73
C GLU A 446 -31.30 40.51 -60.81
N ARG A 447 -32.00 39.42 -61.13
CA ARG A 447 -31.65 38.28 -62.02
C ARG A 447 -30.51 37.32 -61.66
N LEU A 448 -30.84 36.03 -61.39
CA LEU A 448 -30.98 34.82 -62.27
C LEU A 448 -29.63 34.13 -62.47
N VAL A 449 -29.43 32.84 -62.13
CA VAL A 449 -29.91 31.56 -62.72
C VAL A 449 -29.56 30.43 -61.72
N GLY A 450 -30.22 29.27 -61.54
CA GLY A 450 -31.43 28.58 -62.00
C GLY A 450 -31.70 27.41 -61.01
N ARG A 451 -32.95 27.14 -60.61
CA ARG A 451 -33.89 26.09 -61.07
C ARG A 451 -33.33 24.63 -61.18
N TRP A 452 -33.87 23.73 -60.35
CA TRP A 452 -34.51 22.40 -60.62
C TRP A 452 -34.79 21.73 -59.25
N GLU A 453 -36.02 21.72 -58.70
CA GLU A 453 -37.10 20.68 -58.79
C GLU A 453 -36.59 19.23 -58.67
N SER A 454 -36.79 18.53 -57.54
CA SER A 454 -37.99 17.85 -56.99
C SER A 454 -38.08 16.35 -57.36
N GLY A 455 -38.39 15.52 -56.36
CA GLY A 455 -38.54 14.05 -56.45
C GLY A 455 -37.85 13.35 -55.28
N SER A 456 -38.44 13.17 -54.09
CA SER A 456 -39.55 12.26 -53.70
C SER A 456 -39.26 10.76 -53.91
N LEU A 457 -39.73 9.95 -52.94
CA LEU A 457 -39.61 8.48 -52.73
C LEU A 457 -38.49 8.09 -51.74
N GLN A 458 -38.72 7.51 -50.56
CA GLN A 458 -39.92 6.93 -49.94
C GLN A 458 -39.89 7.10 -48.42
N ARG A 459 -41.01 7.57 -47.87
CA ARG A 459 -41.50 7.23 -46.53
C ARG A 459 -42.30 5.93 -46.63
N SER A 460 -42.04 5.04 -45.68
CA SER A 460 -43.02 4.15 -45.02
C SER A 460 -42.21 3.44 -43.92
N ALA A 461 -42.48 3.59 -42.62
CA ALA A 461 -43.75 3.36 -41.95
C ALA A 461 -43.80 4.04 -40.56
N PHE A 462 -44.93 4.70 -40.24
CA PHE A 462 -45.56 4.98 -38.93
C PHE A 462 -44.70 5.63 -37.83
N GLN A 463 -44.92 6.86 -37.30
CA GLN A 463 -46.14 7.60 -36.92
C GLN A 463 -47.11 6.82 -36.00
N GLY A 464 -47.05 7.12 -34.71
CA GLY A 464 -48.01 6.68 -33.69
C GLY A 464 -47.71 7.31 -32.32
N ALA A 465 -48.38 8.46 -32.09
CA ALA A 465 -48.73 9.09 -30.80
C ALA A 465 -47.63 9.32 -29.74
N ALA A 466 -47.25 10.54 -29.37
CA ALA A 466 -48.11 11.61 -28.86
C ALA A 466 -49.00 11.17 -27.68
N GLU A 467 -48.38 10.74 -26.59
CA GLU A 467 -48.94 10.91 -25.25
C GLU A 467 -47.91 11.62 -24.36
N GLY A 468 -48.26 12.84 -23.97
CA GLY A 468 -47.42 13.70 -23.15
C GLY A 468 -47.20 13.12 -21.77
N ARG A 469 -46.06 12.47 -21.55
CA ARG A 469 -45.33 12.45 -20.29
C ARG A 469 -43.84 12.50 -20.61
N ARG A 470 -43.23 13.68 -20.47
CA ARG A 470 -41.76 13.88 -20.51
C ARG A 470 -41.16 13.21 -19.28
N TRP A 471 -40.59 12.03 -19.44
CA TRP A 471 -39.83 11.35 -18.39
C TRP A 471 -38.38 11.84 -18.42
N TRP A 472 -38.17 13.12 -18.09
CA TRP A 472 -36.88 13.72 -17.70
C TRP A 472 -37.12 15.18 -17.25
N PRO A 473 -36.76 15.60 -16.04
CA PRO A 473 -36.30 16.98 -15.87
C PRO A 473 -34.88 17.03 -16.43
N ALA A 474 -34.66 17.70 -17.56
CA ALA A 474 -33.32 17.93 -18.12
C ALA A 474 -32.31 18.38 -17.04
N PRO A 475 -31.31 17.56 -16.65
CA PRO A 475 -30.04 18.12 -16.26
C PRO A 475 -29.42 18.65 -17.54
N GLN A 476 -28.95 19.89 -17.52
CA GLN A 476 -28.18 20.48 -18.60
C GLN A 476 -26.92 19.62 -18.83
N MET A 477 -27.01 18.68 -19.76
CA MET A 477 -25.87 18.06 -20.41
C MET A 477 -26.01 18.33 -21.90
N LEU A 478 -25.00 19.01 -22.44
CA LEU A 478 -24.83 19.29 -23.85
C LEU A 478 -24.96 17.98 -24.66
N SER A 479 -26.09 17.83 -25.35
CA SER A 479 -26.22 16.87 -26.45
C SER A 479 -26.51 17.63 -27.74
N SER A 480 -25.50 17.64 -28.60
CA SER A 480 -25.56 17.57 -30.07
C SER A 480 -26.87 17.96 -30.76
N ARG A 481 -27.03 19.26 -31.06
CA ARG A 481 -27.57 19.85 -32.31
C ARG A 481 -27.48 21.39 -32.23
N PRO A 482 -26.32 22.00 -32.57
CA PRO A 482 -26.06 23.41 -32.30
C PRO A 482 -26.48 24.36 -33.44
N GLN A 483 -27.59 24.10 -34.15
CA GLN A 483 -28.02 25.00 -35.23
C GLN A 483 -29.49 25.47 -35.16
N GLU A 484 -30.45 24.66 -34.71
CA GLU A 484 -31.86 25.11 -34.71
C GLU A 484 -32.31 25.80 -33.41
N VAL A 485 -31.77 25.43 -32.25
CA VAL A 485 -32.17 26.03 -30.96
C VAL A 485 -31.40 27.32 -30.66
N VAL A 486 -30.29 27.55 -31.38
CA VAL A 486 -29.46 28.76 -31.26
C VAL A 486 -30.08 29.93 -32.03
N ALA A 487 -30.72 29.69 -33.17
CA ALA A 487 -31.35 30.75 -33.97
C ALA A 487 -32.57 31.38 -33.28
N ASP A 488 -33.35 30.61 -32.53
CA ASP A 488 -34.60 31.08 -31.90
C ASP A 488 -34.37 31.82 -30.56
N LYS A 489 -33.20 31.63 -29.93
CA LYS A 489 -32.80 32.30 -28.68
C LYS A 489 -31.80 33.44 -28.85
N LEU A 490 -31.41 33.76 -30.09
CA LEU A 490 -30.54 34.89 -30.40
C LEU A 490 -31.29 36.23 -30.50
N ASN A 491 -32.63 36.23 -30.40
CA ASN A 491 -33.46 37.44 -30.46
C ASN A 491 -33.93 37.97 -29.09
N ASP A 492 -33.54 37.34 -27.97
CA ASP A 492 -33.84 37.88 -26.64
C ASP A 492 -32.77 38.91 -26.21
N SER A 493 -33.24 40.09 -25.81
CA SER A 493 -32.43 41.26 -25.45
C SER A 493 -31.58 41.13 -24.17
N ASP A 494 -31.63 39.97 -23.48
CA ASP A 494 -30.95 39.70 -22.21
C ASP A 494 -29.92 38.54 -22.29
N GLY A 495 -29.40 38.25 -23.48
CA GLY A 495 -28.40 37.20 -23.68
C GLY A 495 -26.98 37.56 -23.16
N PRO A 496 -26.15 36.55 -22.79
CA PRO A 496 -24.77 36.75 -22.38
C PRO A 496 -23.96 37.48 -23.47
N SER A 497 -23.06 38.37 -23.07
CA SER A 497 -22.23 39.17 -23.99
C SER A 497 -21.38 38.27 -24.90
N ASP A 498 -20.97 38.76 -26.07
CA ASP A 498 -20.17 37.96 -27.02
C ASP A 498 -18.87 37.42 -26.40
N ALA A 499 -18.31 38.13 -25.42
CA ALA A 499 -17.17 37.67 -24.62
C ALA A 499 -17.52 36.50 -23.66
N GLN A 500 -18.73 36.49 -23.10
CA GLN A 500 -19.24 35.36 -22.29
C GLN A 500 -19.57 34.16 -23.17
N ARG A 501 -20.10 34.38 -24.38
CA ARG A 501 -20.34 33.31 -25.37
C ARG A 501 -19.02 32.66 -25.81
N LEU A 502 -17.99 33.47 -26.07
CA LEU A 502 -16.64 32.99 -26.39
C LEU A 502 -16.01 32.24 -25.22
N ARG A 503 -16.15 32.70 -23.97
CA ARG A 503 -15.66 31.97 -22.78
C ARG A 503 -16.38 30.64 -22.56
N ILE A 504 -17.70 30.58 -22.72
CA ILE A 504 -18.47 29.34 -22.57
C ILE A 504 -18.07 28.32 -23.64
N LEU A 505 -17.81 28.79 -24.87
CA LEU A 505 -17.31 27.96 -25.96
C LEU A 505 -15.87 27.48 -25.70
N ASP A 506 -14.99 28.36 -25.23
CA ASP A 506 -13.59 28.06 -24.92
C ASP A 506 -13.47 27.10 -23.71
N ASP A 507 -14.25 27.33 -22.66
CA ASP A 507 -14.34 26.45 -21.48
C ASP A 507 -14.95 25.08 -21.85
N GLY A 508 -15.96 25.05 -22.73
CA GLY A 508 -16.55 23.81 -23.24
C GLY A 508 -15.56 22.97 -24.06
N PHE A 509 -14.84 23.60 -25.00
CA PHE A 509 -13.80 22.93 -25.80
C PHE A 509 -12.59 22.50 -24.96
N SER A 510 -12.23 23.28 -23.94
CA SER A 510 -11.16 22.97 -22.98
C SER A 510 -11.49 21.77 -22.08
N ILE A 511 -12.77 21.53 -21.78
CA ILE A 511 -13.23 20.39 -20.98
C ILE A 511 -13.31 19.12 -21.83
N ASP A 512 -13.86 19.16 -23.04
CA ASP A 512 -14.09 17.96 -23.88
C ASP A 512 -12.79 17.25 -24.33
N ASN A 513 -11.65 17.95 -24.35
CA ASN A 513 -10.40 17.44 -24.90
C ASN A 513 -9.37 16.95 -23.86
N ARG A 514 -9.71 16.91 -22.56
CA ARG A 514 -8.78 16.39 -21.55
C ARG A 514 -8.99 14.91 -21.23
N PRO A 515 -7.92 14.14 -20.98
CA PRO A 515 -8.05 12.73 -20.57
C PRO A 515 -8.70 12.55 -19.18
N ASP A 516 -8.82 13.61 -18.38
CA ASP A 516 -9.51 13.68 -17.08
C ASP A 516 -10.91 14.33 -17.16
N ALA A 517 -11.38 14.68 -18.36
CA ALA A 517 -12.70 15.26 -18.59
C ALA A 517 -13.82 14.35 -18.05
N GLY A 518 -14.49 14.80 -16.98
CA GLY A 518 -15.58 14.07 -16.32
C GLY A 518 -15.21 13.30 -15.05
N ILE A 519 -13.94 13.29 -14.64
CA ILE A 519 -13.50 12.82 -13.31
C ILE A 519 -13.63 13.90 -12.21
N PRO A 520 -13.70 15.22 -12.48
CA PRO A 520 -14.01 16.23 -11.47
C PRO A 520 -15.51 16.60 -11.52
N VAL A 521 -16.29 16.00 -10.62
CA VAL A 521 -17.44 16.51 -9.84
C VAL A 521 -18.18 15.26 -9.36
N ALA A 522 -17.59 14.59 -8.39
CA ALA A 522 -18.30 13.64 -7.56
C ALA A 522 -18.07 14.12 -6.12
N VAL A 523 -19.14 14.14 -5.33
CA VAL A 523 -19.35 15.05 -4.18
C VAL A 523 -18.39 14.80 -3.00
N GLU A 524 -17.55 13.77 -3.08
CA GLU A 524 -16.57 13.37 -2.05
C GLU A 524 -15.12 13.39 -2.55
N ALA A 525 -14.18 13.68 -1.65
CA ALA A 525 -12.75 13.54 -1.92
C ALA A 525 -12.36 12.05 -1.94
N TYR A 526 -12.31 11.43 -3.11
CA TYR A 526 -11.89 10.03 -3.27
C TYR A 526 -10.39 9.82 -3.03
N ARG A 527 -10.00 8.59 -2.66
CA ARG A 527 -8.59 8.27 -2.40
C ARG A 527 -7.77 8.42 -3.70
N PRO A 528 -6.51 8.90 -3.66
CA PRO A 528 -5.67 9.03 -4.85
C PRO A 528 -5.55 7.75 -5.69
N GLN A 529 -5.58 6.59 -5.03
CA GLN A 529 -5.56 5.28 -5.69
C GLN A 529 -6.83 5.02 -6.53
N GLN A 530 -8.02 5.38 -6.02
CA GLN A 530 -9.29 5.21 -6.73
C GLN A 530 -9.36 6.11 -7.96
N THR A 531 -8.90 7.37 -7.83
CA THR A 531 -8.77 8.29 -8.96
C THR A 531 -7.78 7.76 -10.01
N ALA A 532 -6.64 7.20 -9.58
CA ALA A 532 -5.66 6.62 -10.50
C ALA A 532 -6.20 5.39 -11.25
N ILE A 533 -7.00 4.54 -10.60
CA ILE A 533 -7.68 3.40 -11.22
C ILE A 533 -8.68 3.88 -12.28
N ALA A 534 -9.53 4.85 -11.94
CA ALA A 534 -10.51 5.40 -12.87
C ALA A 534 -9.84 6.09 -14.07
N MET A 535 -8.82 6.93 -13.83
CA MET A 535 -8.01 7.55 -14.88
C MET A 535 -7.39 6.50 -15.81
N ARG A 536 -6.88 5.39 -15.26
CA ARG A 536 -6.30 4.29 -16.05
C ARG A 536 -7.37 3.59 -16.89
N ALA A 537 -8.55 3.34 -16.35
CA ALA A 537 -9.64 2.72 -17.08
C ALA A 537 -10.15 3.62 -18.23
N VAL A 538 -10.31 4.93 -17.97
CA VAL A 538 -10.75 5.91 -18.98
C VAL A 538 -9.70 6.11 -20.08
N SER A 539 -8.42 6.21 -19.72
CA SER A 539 -7.33 6.38 -20.69
C SER A 539 -7.05 5.11 -21.49
N GLY A 540 -7.17 3.94 -20.86
CA GLY A 540 -6.90 2.64 -21.48
C GLY A 540 -8.06 2.08 -22.32
N PHE A 541 -9.26 2.66 -22.26
CA PHE A 541 -10.43 2.21 -23.00
C PHE A 541 -10.16 2.15 -24.52
N PRO A 542 -10.55 1.09 -25.25
CA PRO A 542 -11.46 0.00 -24.86
C PRO A 542 -10.77 -1.24 -24.29
N ARG A 543 -9.68 -1.11 -23.53
CA ARG A 543 -9.12 -2.25 -22.77
C ARG A 543 -9.94 -2.50 -21.51
N GLY A 544 -10.29 -3.76 -21.29
CA GLY A 544 -10.86 -4.23 -20.03
C GLY A 544 -9.81 -4.38 -18.92
N GLY A 545 -10.23 -4.88 -17.76
CA GLY A 545 -9.30 -5.10 -16.66
C GLY A 545 -9.93 -5.70 -15.40
N LEU A 546 -9.07 -6.06 -14.45
CA LEU A 546 -9.46 -6.49 -13.12
C LEU A 546 -9.31 -5.31 -12.14
N LEU A 547 -10.41 -4.90 -11.53
CA LEU A 547 -10.47 -3.90 -10.48
C LEU A 547 -10.34 -4.62 -9.13
N GLY A 548 -9.18 -4.47 -8.49
CA GLY A 548 -8.89 -5.01 -7.16
C GLY A 548 -9.00 -3.92 -6.11
N GLY A 549 -9.91 -4.10 -5.13
CA GLY A 549 -10.17 -3.12 -4.07
C GLY A 549 -10.84 -3.75 -2.86
N GLU A 550 -10.95 -2.98 -1.78
CA GLU A 550 -11.67 -3.37 -0.56
C GLU A 550 -13.11 -3.81 -0.89
N ALA A 551 -13.58 -4.90 -0.29
CA ALA A 551 -14.95 -5.38 -0.45
C ALA A 551 -15.97 -4.29 -0.04
N GLY A 552 -17.09 -4.19 -0.77
CA GLY A 552 -18.17 -3.25 -0.44
C GLY A 552 -18.03 -1.90 -1.14
N ALA A 553 -18.33 -0.80 -0.43
CA ALA A 553 -18.47 0.55 -0.96
C ALA A 553 -17.25 1.06 -1.77
N GLY A 554 -16.03 0.60 -1.45
CA GLY A 554 -14.82 0.96 -2.20
C GLY A 554 -14.87 0.54 -3.67
N SER A 555 -15.40 -0.65 -3.94
CA SER A 555 -15.56 -1.19 -5.31
C SER A 555 -16.66 -0.49 -6.11
N ILE A 556 -17.72 -0.02 -5.44
CA ILE A 556 -18.80 0.77 -6.07
C ILE A 556 -18.26 2.12 -6.52
N VAL A 557 -17.42 2.74 -5.71
CA VAL A 557 -16.76 4.02 -6.03
C VAL A 557 -15.87 3.90 -7.27
N ASP A 558 -15.05 2.84 -7.35
CA ASP A 558 -14.16 2.63 -8.50
C ASP A 558 -14.96 2.48 -9.81
N VAL A 559 -16.05 1.70 -9.77
CA VAL A 559 -16.95 1.53 -10.92
C VAL A 559 -17.70 2.82 -11.24
N GLY A 560 -18.15 3.56 -10.23
CA GLY A 560 -18.84 4.84 -10.40
C GLY A 560 -17.96 5.89 -11.09
N LEU A 561 -16.73 6.08 -10.61
CA LEU A 561 -15.75 6.98 -11.21
C LEU A 561 -15.43 6.59 -12.66
N MET A 562 -15.19 5.30 -12.91
CA MET A 562 -14.92 4.78 -14.25
C MET A 562 -16.10 5.00 -15.19
N THR A 563 -17.31 4.60 -14.77
CA THR A 563 -18.53 4.71 -15.58
C THR A 563 -18.83 6.17 -15.89
N ARG A 564 -18.72 7.05 -14.89
CA ARG A 564 -18.93 8.48 -15.06
C ARG A 564 -17.89 9.09 -16.01
N GLY A 565 -16.61 8.76 -15.85
CA GLY A 565 -15.55 9.27 -16.71
C GLY A 565 -15.69 8.80 -18.16
N LEU A 566 -16.05 7.53 -18.39
CA LEU A 566 -16.26 6.99 -19.73
C LEU A 566 -17.51 7.55 -20.42
N LEU A 567 -18.60 7.76 -19.68
CA LEU A 567 -19.80 8.42 -20.21
C LEU A 567 -19.54 9.90 -20.53
N SER A 568 -18.88 10.61 -19.62
CA SER A 568 -18.61 12.05 -19.76
C SER A 568 -17.60 12.35 -20.87
N SER A 569 -16.59 11.50 -21.05
CA SER A 569 -15.65 11.59 -22.18
C SER A 569 -16.22 11.09 -23.52
N GLY A 570 -17.47 10.61 -23.54
CA GLY A 570 -18.12 10.05 -24.72
C GLY A 570 -17.49 8.77 -25.27
N LYS A 571 -16.48 8.21 -24.59
CA LYS A 571 -15.75 7.00 -25.02
C LYS A 571 -16.63 5.76 -25.02
N ALA A 572 -17.58 5.68 -24.08
CA ALA A 572 -18.59 4.63 -23.97
C ALA A 572 -19.97 5.25 -23.78
N LYS A 573 -21.00 4.64 -24.36
CA LYS A 573 -22.40 5.08 -24.27
C LYS A 573 -23.30 4.01 -23.65
N SER A 574 -22.88 2.74 -23.70
CA SER A 574 -23.66 1.61 -23.22
C SER A 574 -22.93 0.76 -22.19
N PHE A 575 -23.59 0.46 -21.07
CA PHE A 575 -23.04 -0.28 -19.95
C PHE A 575 -24.01 -1.35 -19.44
N LEU A 576 -23.48 -2.54 -19.15
CA LEU A 576 -24.18 -3.57 -18.38
C LEU A 576 -23.44 -3.83 -17.07
N LEU A 577 -24.08 -3.49 -15.95
CA LEU A 577 -23.57 -3.72 -14.60
C LEU A 577 -24.23 -4.97 -14.00
N LEU A 578 -23.46 -6.04 -13.82
CA LEU A 578 -23.91 -7.29 -13.23
C LEU A 578 -23.39 -7.42 -11.80
N VAL A 579 -24.27 -7.37 -10.81
CA VAL A 579 -23.89 -7.38 -9.38
C VAL A 579 -24.61 -8.49 -8.61
N HIS A 580 -24.19 -8.79 -7.38
CA HIS A 580 -24.92 -9.74 -6.55
C HIS A 580 -26.33 -9.22 -6.21
N GLN A 581 -27.31 -10.12 -6.14
CA GLN A 581 -28.72 -9.73 -5.97
C GLN A 581 -28.99 -8.96 -4.67
N SER A 582 -28.28 -9.28 -3.59
CA SER A 582 -28.43 -8.56 -2.31
C SER A 582 -27.90 -7.12 -2.34
N ALA A 583 -26.94 -6.81 -3.22
CA ALA A 583 -26.27 -5.52 -3.29
C ALA A 583 -26.86 -4.58 -4.37
N ILE A 584 -27.79 -5.07 -5.20
CA ILE A 584 -28.27 -4.31 -6.37
C ILE A 584 -28.90 -2.96 -6.02
N ARG A 585 -29.61 -2.85 -4.88
CA ARG A 585 -30.22 -1.59 -4.41
C ARG A 585 -29.16 -0.62 -3.87
N GLU A 586 -28.21 -1.13 -3.11
CA GLU A 586 -27.06 -0.36 -2.60
C GLU A 586 -26.26 0.24 -3.77
N TRP A 587 -25.92 -0.57 -4.77
CA TRP A 587 -25.24 -0.11 -5.98
C TRP A 587 -26.03 0.98 -6.71
N GLN A 588 -27.35 0.83 -6.86
CA GLN A 588 -28.19 1.84 -7.49
C GLN A 588 -28.16 3.17 -6.73
N GLN A 589 -28.30 3.11 -5.41
CA GLN A 589 -28.33 4.30 -4.55
C GLN A 589 -26.97 5.00 -4.55
N GLU A 590 -25.88 4.25 -4.36
CA GLU A 590 -24.52 4.76 -4.32
C GLU A 590 -24.09 5.38 -5.67
N LEU A 591 -24.41 4.73 -6.79
CA LEU A 591 -24.15 5.27 -8.13
C LEU A 591 -24.92 6.56 -8.39
N TYR A 592 -26.13 6.67 -7.85
CA TYR A 592 -26.93 7.88 -7.93
C TYR A 592 -26.37 8.99 -7.03
N GLU A 593 -26.21 8.74 -5.73
CA GLU A 593 -25.82 9.76 -4.75
C GLU A 593 -24.41 10.31 -4.99
N LYS A 594 -23.45 9.44 -5.29
CA LYS A 594 -22.04 9.83 -5.40
C LYS A 594 -21.64 10.29 -6.79
N PHE A 595 -22.24 9.71 -7.83
CA PHE A 595 -21.82 9.93 -9.22
C PHE A 595 -22.91 10.55 -10.10
N ASN A 596 -24.09 10.82 -9.54
CA ASN A 596 -25.26 11.31 -10.26
C ASN A 596 -25.60 10.44 -11.49
N LEU A 597 -25.43 9.12 -11.35
CA LEU A 597 -25.77 8.14 -12.38
C LEU A 597 -27.15 7.55 -12.07
N GLN A 598 -28.16 8.02 -12.79
CA GLN A 598 -29.54 7.52 -12.68
C GLN A 598 -29.69 6.22 -13.46
N ILE A 599 -29.22 5.11 -12.88
CA ILE A 599 -29.19 3.81 -13.56
C ILE A 599 -30.46 3.01 -13.25
N PRO A 600 -31.23 2.56 -14.25
CA PRO A 600 -32.38 1.72 -14.06
C PRO A 600 -31.98 0.31 -13.61
N ARG A 601 -32.63 -0.17 -12.55
CA ARG A 601 -32.41 -1.51 -11.97
C ARG A 601 -33.41 -2.50 -12.55
N PHE A 602 -32.93 -3.57 -13.18
CA PHE A 602 -33.76 -4.65 -13.70
C PHE A 602 -34.01 -5.71 -12.64
N GLU A 603 -35.26 -5.85 -12.21
CA GLU A 603 -35.67 -6.84 -11.22
C GLU A 603 -37.13 -7.25 -11.45
N ARG A 604 -37.49 -8.50 -11.13
CA ARG A 604 -38.88 -9.00 -11.20
C ARG A 604 -39.56 -8.80 -12.57
N GLY A 605 -38.78 -8.77 -13.64
CA GLY A 605 -39.30 -8.59 -15.00
C GLY A 605 -39.63 -7.14 -15.36
N SER A 606 -39.28 -6.16 -14.51
CA SER A 606 -39.49 -4.74 -14.78
C SER A 606 -38.28 -3.90 -14.37
N PHE A 607 -38.33 -2.60 -14.68
CA PHE A 607 -37.27 -1.66 -14.35
C PHE A 607 -37.70 -0.70 -13.26
N PHE A 608 -36.82 -0.46 -12.28
CA PHE A 608 -37.08 0.43 -11.15
C PHE A 608 -36.03 1.54 -11.07
N SER A 609 -36.48 2.78 -10.87
CA SER A 609 -35.60 3.93 -10.64
C SER A 609 -35.01 3.89 -9.22
N HIS A 610 -34.08 4.80 -8.89
CA HIS A 610 -33.53 4.92 -7.53
C HIS A 610 -34.60 5.22 -6.46
N GLN A 611 -35.78 5.71 -6.87
CA GLN A 611 -36.92 5.98 -6.00
C GLN A 611 -37.89 4.78 -5.94
N ASP A 612 -37.47 3.59 -6.39
CA ASP A 612 -38.28 2.37 -6.52
C ASP A 612 -39.56 2.56 -7.36
N ARG A 613 -39.58 3.54 -8.28
CA ARG A 613 -40.68 3.73 -9.23
C ARG A 613 -40.48 2.83 -10.43
N GLU A 614 -41.51 2.07 -10.78
CA GLU A 614 -41.52 1.26 -12.00
C GLU A 614 -41.44 2.16 -13.23
N MET A 615 -40.59 1.78 -14.18
CA MET A 615 -40.31 2.51 -15.41
C MET A 615 -40.89 1.77 -16.60
N VAL A 616 -41.45 2.52 -17.54
CA VAL A 616 -41.98 1.99 -18.79
C VAL A 616 -40.82 1.62 -19.70
N TRP A 617 -40.89 0.43 -20.29
CA TRP A 617 -39.89 -0.08 -21.21
C TRP A 617 -40.56 -0.99 -22.24
N SER A 618 -39.88 -1.25 -23.36
CA SER A 618 -40.36 -2.16 -24.41
C SER A 618 -39.18 -2.84 -25.11
N GLY A 619 -39.46 -3.92 -25.85
CA GLY A 619 -38.43 -4.67 -26.58
C GLY A 619 -37.64 -5.63 -25.69
N ASN A 620 -36.36 -5.80 -25.97
CA ASN A 620 -35.48 -6.66 -25.18
C ASN A 620 -35.08 -5.92 -23.87
N PRO A 621 -35.34 -6.49 -22.68
CA PRO A 621 -35.00 -5.82 -21.42
C PRO A 621 -33.50 -5.49 -21.33
N TRP A 622 -32.62 -6.37 -21.80
CA TRP A 622 -31.17 -6.18 -21.69
C TRP A 622 -30.61 -5.05 -22.58
N GLY A 623 -31.41 -4.56 -23.54
CA GLY A 623 -31.09 -3.40 -24.38
C GLY A 623 -32.06 -2.23 -24.21
N ALA A 624 -32.94 -2.27 -23.20
CA ALA A 624 -34.00 -1.27 -23.03
C ALA A 624 -33.48 0.12 -22.63
N PHE A 625 -32.31 0.17 -21.98
CA PHE A 625 -31.66 1.42 -21.57
C PHE A 625 -30.16 1.38 -21.89
N PRO A 626 -29.51 2.54 -22.10
CA PRO A 626 -28.07 2.58 -22.40
C PRO A 626 -27.22 2.02 -21.27
N VAL A 627 -27.56 2.34 -20.02
CA VAL A 627 -26.87 1.82 -18.84
C VAL A 627 -27.88 1.02 -18.02
N ILE A 628 -27.58 -0.24 -17.74
CA ILE A 628 -28.48 -1.15 -17.01
C ILE A 628 -27.75 -1.75 -15.82
N LEU A 629 -28.43 -1.78 -14.68
CA LEU A 629 -28.01 -2.52 -13.49
C LEU A 629 -28.90 -3.76 -13.32
N ALA A 630 -28.30 -4.95 -13.31
CA ALA A 630 -29.01 -6.21 -13.18
C ALA A 630 -28.26 -7.17 -12.25
N SER A 631 -28.96 -8.16 -11.69
CA SER A 631 -28.30 -9.17 -10.88
C SER A 631 -27.60 -10.23 -11.75
N SER A 632 -26.40 -10.63 -11.35
CA SER A 632 -25.67 -11.72 -11.99
C SER A 632 -26.41 -13.07 -11.86
N HIS A 633 -27.27 -13.22 -10.84
CA HIS A 633 -28.19 -14.36 -10.70
C HIS A 633 -29.25 -14.41 -11.81
N LEU A 634 -29.84 -13.26 -12.15
CA LEU A 634 -30.81 -13.17 -13.23
C LEU A 634 -30.13 -13.41 -14.59
N ALA A 635 -28.95 -12.84 -14.80
CA ALA A 635 -28.19 -12.96 -16.04
C ALA A 635 -27.74 -14.42 -16.33
N ARG A 636 -27.38 -15.19 -15.28
CA ARG A 636 -26.87 -16.57 -15.44
C ARG A 636 -27.96 -17.63 -15.66
N ARG A 637 -29.24 -17.23 -15.73
CA ARG A 637 -30.39 -18.12 -16.03
C ARG A 637 -30.31 -18.61 -17.47
N ARG A 638 -30.39 -19.93 -17.67
CA ARG A 638 -30.24 -20.55 -19.01
C ARG A 638 -31.33 -20.10 -19.98
N ASP A 639 -32.57 -20.00 -19.50
CA ASP A 639 -33.75 -19.55 -20.21
C ASP A 639 -33.66 -18.10 -20.70
N ARG A 640 -32.81 -17.27 -20.07
CA ARG A 640 -32.63 -15.85 -20.42
C ARG A 640 -31.33 -15.55 -21.16
N ARG A 641 -30.46 -16.54 -21.35
CA ARG A 641 -29.13 -16.32 -21.94
C ARG A 641 -29.20 -15.81 -23.38
N ALA A 642 -30.08 -16.38 -24.20
CA ALA A 642 -30.26 -15.96 -25.59
C ALA A 642 -30.79 -14.51 -25.66
N GLU A 643 -31.76 -14.19 -24.80
CA GLU A 643 -32.30 -12.83 -24.66
C GLU A 643 -31.22 -11.83 -24.23
N LEU A 644 -30.37 -12.19 -23.26
CA LEU A 644 -29.25 -11.35 -22.83
C LEU A 644 -28.25 -11.13 -23.97
N ILE A 645 -27.80 -12.18 -24.65
CA ILE A 645 -26.83 -12.05 -25.75
C ILE A 645 -27.40 -11.16 -26.87
N ALA A 646 -28.70 -11.28 -27.16
CA ALA A 646 -29.40 -10.45 -28.15
C ALA A 646 -29.60 -8.98 -27.71
N GLY A 647 -29.37 -8.65 -26.43
CA GLY A 647 -29.50 -7.28 -25.92
C GLY A 647 -28.23 -6.43 -26.07
N GLY A 648 -27.08 -7.06 -26.30
CA GLY A 648 -25.80 -6.39 -26.57
C GLY A 648 -25.60 -6.06 -28.07
N PRO A 649 -24.40 -5.60 -28.47
CA PRO A 649 -23.20 -5.45 -27.66
C PRO A 649 -23.17 -4.17 -26.81
N TRP A 650 -22.58 -4.24 -25.62
CA TRP A 650 -22.32 -3.07 -24.77
C TRP A 650 -20.89 -2.54 -24.97
N ASP A 651 -20.69 -1.24 -24.80
CA ASP A 651 -19.35 -0.66 -24.81
C ASP A 651 -18.52 -1.18 -23.62
N ALA A 652 -19.15 -1.32 -22.45
CA ALA A 652 -18.52 -1.89 -21.27
C ALA A 652 -19.46 -2.81 -20.49
N VAL A 653 -18.96 -3.96 -20.08
CA VAL A 653 -19.64 -4.85 -19.12
C VAL A 653 -18.85 -4.85 -17.83
N VAL A 654 -19.53 -4.68 -16.70
CA VAL A 654 -18.94 -4.73 -15.37
C VAL A 654 -19.53 -5.91 -14.60
N VAL A 655 -18.68 -6.74 -14.03
CA VAL A 655 -19.10 -7.89 -13.22
C VAL A 655 -18.61 -7.71 -11.79
N GLY A 656 -19.53 -7.38 -10.90
CA GLY A 656 -19.36 -7.42 -9.45
C GLY A 656 -19.17 -8.86 -8.96
N ASP A 657 -18.38 -9.02 -7.89
CA ASP A 657 -18.08 -10.31 -7.29
C ASP A 657 -17.56 -11.34 -8.29
N ALA A 658 -16.67 -10.90 -9.20
CA ALA A 658 -16.15 -11.72 -10.29
C ALA A 658 -15.51 -13.03 -9.82
N HIS A 659 -15.02 -13.10 -8.57
CA HIS A 659 -14.53 -14.33 -7.93
C HIS A 659 -15.56 -15.47 -7.88
N GLU A 660 -16.85 -15.20 -8.05
CA GLU A 660 -17.87 -16.24 -8.23
C GLU A 660 -17.77 -16.95 -9.58
N ALA A 661 -17.19 -16.36 -10.61
CA ALA A 661 -17.05 -16.95 -11.94
C ALA A 661 -15.90 -17.97 -11.94
N ARG A 662 -16.19 -19.21 -11.54
CA ARG A 662 -15.19 -20.28 -11.37
C ARG A 662 -15.64 -21.61 -11.93
N ARG A 663 -14.69 -22.54 -12.10
CA ARG A 663 -15.00 -23.95 -12.38
C ARG A 663 -15.43 -24.67 -11.10
N SER A 664 -16.31 -25.66 -11.23
CA SER A 664 -16.90 -26.40 -10.10
C SER A 664 -15.94 -27.35 -9.38
N GLY A 665 -14.65 -27.33 -9.69
CA GLY A 665 -13.63 -28.23 -9.14
C GLY A 665 -12.28 -27.56 -8.93
N ARG A 666 -11.32 -28.31 -8.39
CA ARG A 666 -9.94 -27.83 -8.16
C ARG A 666 -9.02 -27.94 -9.37
N MET A 667 -9.47 -28.67 -10.39
CA MET A 667 -8.68 -28.95 -11.59
C MET A 667 -9.08 -28.03 -12.75
N PRO A 668 -8.14 -27.64 -13.63
CA PRO A 668 -8.40 -26.81 -14.81
C PRO A 668 -9.48 -27.37 -15.76
N GLN A 669 -9.65 -28.70 -15.77
CA GLN A 669 -10.61 -29.41 -16.62
C GLN A 669 -12.04 -29.43 -16.07
N ALA A 670 -12.28 -28.89 -14.87
CA ALA A 670 -13.60 -28.92 -14.24
C ALA A 670 -14.64 -28.08 -14.99
N VAL A 671 -15.92 -28.47 -14.92
CA VAL A 671 -16.99 -27.77 -15.66
C VAL A 671 -17.14 -26.32 -15.17
N PRO A 672 -17.22 -25.32 -16.06
CA PRO A 672 -17.46 -23.94 -15.69
C PRO A 672 -18.83 -23.80 -15.03
N ASN A 673 -18.91 -23.02 -13.95
CA ASN A 673 -20.20 -22.74 -13.34
C ASN A 673 -21.07 -21.82 -14.23
N LYS A 674 -22.32 -21.58 -13.84
CA LYS A 674 -23.29 -20.86 -14.66
C LYS A 674 -22.84 -19.43 -15.02
N LEU A 675 -22.11 -18.74 -14.13
CA LEU A 675 -21.63 -17.38 -14.37
C LEU A 675 -20.44 -17.38 -15.34
N LEU A 676 -19.44 -18.25 -15.10
CA LEU A 676 -18.30 -18.37 -16.01
C LEU A 676 -18.76 -18.81 -17.42
N ALA A 677 -19.67 -19.77 -17.50
CA ALA A 677 -20.24 -20.21 -18.78
C ALA A 677 -21.06 -19.11 -19.48
N LEU A 678 -21.69 -18.20 -18.73
CA LEU A 678 -22.36 -17.03 -19.31
C LEU A 678 -21.32 -16.07 -19.91
N LEU A 679 -20.28 -15.72 -19.16
CA LEU A 679 -19.24 -14.80 -19.63
C LEU A 679 -18.51 -15.36 -20.86
N GLN A 680 -18.21 -16.66 -20.88
CA GLN A 680 -17.64 -17.31 -22.06
C GLN A 680 -18.57 -17.21 -23.29
N ALA A 681 -19.87 -17.43 -23.10
CA ALA A 681 -20.85 -17.31 -24.18
C ALA A 681 -20.97 -15.87 -24.70
N MET A 682 -21.03 -14.89 -23.80
CA MET A 682 -21.06 -13.47 -24.15
C MET A 682 -19.78 -13.03 -24.86
N LYS A 683 -18.60 -13.50 -24.42
CA LYS A 683 -17.32 -13.25 -25.10
C LYS A 683 -17.35 -13.82 -26.52
N SER A 684 -17.75 -15.08 -26.69
CA SER A 684 -17.83 -15.73 -28.01
C SER A 684 -18.80 -15.03 -28.96
N SER A 685 -19.85 -14.42 -28.40
CA SER A 685 -20.87 -13.67 -29.15
C SER A 685 -20.50 -12.18 -29.31
N HIS A 686 -19.29 -11.77 -28.92
CA HIS A 686 -18.81 -10.39 -28.97
C HIS A 686 -19.76 -9.39 -28.29
N SER A 687 -20.37 -9.79 -27.18
CA SER A 687 -21.38 -8.98 -26.49
C SER A 687 -20.80 -7.73 -25.78
N TRP A 688 -19.48 -7.52 -25.77
CA TRP A 688 -18.88 -6.32 -25.21
C TRP A 688 -17.65 -5.82 -25.95
N ARG A 689 -17.37 -4.52 -25.85
CA ARG A 689 -16.10 -3.91 -26.30
C ARG A 689 -15.01 -3.99 -25.23
N ALA A 690 -15.38 -3.79 -23.96
CA ALA A 690 -14.50 -3.96 -22.80
C ALA A 690 -15.21 -4.70 -21.66
N LEU A 691 -14.46 -5.53 -20.92
CA LEU A 691 -14.94 -6.22 -19.72
C LEU A 691 -14.15 -5.76 -18.49
N PHE A 692 -14.86 -5.32 -17.46
CA PHE A 692 -14.28 -4.99 -16.16
C PHE A 692 -14.76 -5.99 -15.11
N LEU A 693 -13.82 -6.69 -14.50
CA LEU A 693 -14.07 -7.66 -13.43
C LEU A 693 -13.77 -6.98 -12.10
N VAL A 694 -14.70 -7.01 -11.15
CA VAL A 694 -14.54 -6.43 -9.82
C VAL A 694 -14.45 -7.57 -8.82
N SER A 695 -13.35 -7.65 -8.09
CA SER A 695 -13.14 -8.71 -7.09
C SER A 695 -12.50 -8.17 -5.82
N SER A 696 -13.11 -8.51 -4.68
CA SER A 696 -12.60 -8.22 -3.34
C SER A 696 -11.50 -9.18 -2.87
N THR A 697 -11.23 -10.25 -3.61
CA THR A 697 -10.26 -11.29 -3.24
C THR A 697 -9.35 -11.71 -4.40
N PRO A 698 -8.69 -10.77 -5.11
CA PRO A 698 -7.82 -11.13 -6.23
C PRO A 698 -6.68 -12.07 -5.81
N GLY A 699 -6.16 -11.94 -4.58
CA GLY A 699 -5.10 -12.81 -4.04
C GLY A 699 -5.52 -14.24 -3.67
N LYS A 700 -6.82 -14.56 -3.71
CA LYS A 700 -7.33 -15.94 -3.49
C LYS A 700 -7.61 -16.68 -4.81
N LEU A 701 -7.43 -16.01 -5.95
CA LEU A 701 -7.58 -16.64 -7.27
C LEU A 701 -6.49 -17.69 -7.46
N ARG A 702 -6.88 -18.89 -7.87
CA ARG A 702 -5.91 -19.88 -8.36
C ARG A 702 -5.37 -19.43 -9.69
N LEU A 703 -4.18 -19.91 -10.05
CA LEU A 703 -3.53 -19.51 -11.28
C LEU A 703 -4.36 -19.76 -12.54
N HIS A 704 -5.01 -20.92 -12.65
CA HIS A 704 -5.89 -21.19 -13.79
C HIS A 704 -7.12 -20.28 -13.81
N GLU A 705 -7.66 -19.88 -12.65
CA GLU A 705 -8.76 -18.91 -12.55
C GLU A 705 -8.30 -17.50 -12.96
N ALA A 706 -7.08 -17.11 -12.58
CA ALA A 706 -6.48 -15.84 -12.99
C ALA A 706 -6.22 -15.79 -14.51
N LEU A 707 -5.71 -16.88 -15.10
CA LEU A 707 -5.52 -17.01 -16.55
C LEU A 707 -6.85 -16.93 -17.31
N GLU A 708 -7.92 -17.55 -16.79
CA GLU A 708 -9.26 -17.43 -17.38
C GLU A 708 -9.79 -16.00 -17.33
N PHE A 709 -9.53 -15.25 -16.26
CA PHE A 709 -9.92 -13.85 -16.17
C PHE A 709 -9.13 -12.98 -17.14
N MET A 710 -7.82 -13.21 -17.26
CA MET A 710 -6.98 -12.55 -18.27
C MET A 710 -7.49 -12.79 -19.68
N ASP A 711 -7.93 -14.03 -19.97
CA ASP A 711 -8.57 -14.34 -21.23
C ASP A 711 -9.87 -13.55 -21.41
N LEU A 712 -10.77 -13.58 -20.44
CA LEU A 712 -12.06 -12.88 -20.52
C LEU A 712 -11.92 -11.37 -20.75
N VAL A 713 -10.93 -10.71 -20.13
CA VAL A 713 -10.68 -9.27 -20.32
C VAL A 713 -9.90 -8.93 -21.61
N GLY A 714 -9.51 -9.94 -22.39
CA GLY A 714 -8.83 -9.76 -23.68
C GLY A 714 -7.33 -9.49 -23.57
N LEU A 715 -6.68 -9.88 -22.46
CA LEU A 715 -5.23 -9.78 -22.28
C LEU A 715 -4.46 -10.97 -22.88
N THR A 716 -5.14 -11.88 -23.56
CA THR A 716 -4.57 -13.07 -24.18
C THR A 716 -4.05 -12.79 -25.60
N LYS A 717 -2.88 -12.17 -25.67
CA LYS A 717 -1.88 -12.46 -26.72
C LYS A 717 -0.73 -13.33 -26.18
N MET A 718 -1.01 -14.19 -25.20
CA MET A 718 -0.05 -15.18 -24.74
C MET A 718 -0.27 -16.48 -25.53
N PRO A 719 0.76 -17.04 -26.19
CA PRO A 719 0.71 -18.38 -26.78
C PRO A 719 0.22 -19.40 -25.75
N ALA A 720 -0.48 -20.45 -26.16
CA ALA A 720 -0.95 -21.52 -25.25
C ALA A 720 0.21 -22.10 -24.40
N ASP A 721 1.42 -22.07 -24.95
CA ASP A 721 2.69 -22.47 -24.36
C ASP A 721 3.02 -21.60 -23.13
N ALA A 722 2.82 -20.27 -23.22
CA ALA A 722 3.09 -19.34 -22.13
C ALA A 722 2.13 -19.51 -20.94
N ALA A 723 0.88 -19.91 -21.17
CA ALA A 723 -0.05 -20.23 -20.08
C ALA A 723 0.39 -21.51 -19.33
N ASN A 724 0.92 -22.50 -20.06
CA ASN A 724 1.53 -23.69 -19.47
C ASN A 724 2.85 -23.39 -18.77
N ASP A 725 3.66 -22.46 -19.29
CA ASP A 725 4.92 -22.04 -18.68
C ASP A 725 4.69 -21.20 -17.43
N ILE A 726 3.68 -20.32 -17.41
CA ILE A 726 3.21 -19.62 -16.20
C ILE A 726 2.71 -20.63 -15.18
N ALA A 727 1.88 -21.59 -15.61
CA ALA A 727 1.39 -22.65 -14.74
C ALA A 727 2.53 -23.46 -14.13
N ARG A 728 3.53 -23.83 -14.93
CA ARG A 728 4.76 -24.54 -14.53
C ARG A 728 5.60 -23.70 -13.57
N TYR A 729 5.86 -22.44 -13.89
CA TYR A 729 6.65 -21.52 -13.08
C TYR A 729 6.09 -21.37 -11.65
N PHE A 730 4.77 -21.24 -11.50
CA PHE A 730 4.12 -21.08 -10.19
C PHE A 730 3.76 -22.41 -9.49
N THR A 731 3.87 -23.57 -10.15
CA THR A 731 3.69 -24.88 -9.51
C THR A 731 4.99 -25.51 -9.02
N ILE A 732 6.14 -25.14 -9.60
CA ILE A 732 7.45 -25.63 -9.15
C ILE A 732 7.89 -24.84 -7.89
N PRO A 733 8.26 -25.52 -6.78
CA PRO A 733 8.85 -24.87 -5.61
C PRO A 733 10.07 -24.04 -6.01
N TYR A 734 10.27 -22.87 -5.39
CA TYR A 734 11.39 -21.98 -5.73
C TYR A 734 12.76 -22.71 -5.74
N THR A 735 12.94 -23.70 -4.86
CA THR A 735 14.15 -24.53 -4.74
C THR A 735 14.39 -25.50 -5.90
N GLN A 736 13.40 -25.71 -6.77
CA GLN A 736 13.44 -26.65 -7.89
C GLN A 736 13.33 -25.94 -9.25
N ARG A 737 13.33 -24.60 -9.28
CA ARG A 737 13.30 -23.85 -10.54
C ARG A 737 14.69 -23.90 -11.20
N PRO A 738 14.78 -24.19 -12.51
CA PRO A 738 16.05 -24.12 -13.22
C PRO A 738 16.63 -22.70 -13.17
N GLU A 739 17.95 -22.55 -13.04
CA GLU A 739 18.63 -21.28 -13.30
C GLU A 739 18.42 -20.89 -14.77
N GLY A 740 17.43 -20.05 -15.07
CA GLY A 740 17.08 -19.70 -16.45
C GLY A 740 15.76 -18.94 -16.66
N ASP A 741 14.84 -18.94 -15.70
CA ASP A 741 13.54 -18.24 -15.84
C ASP A 741 13.63 -16.70 -15.78
N TRP A 742 14.84 -16.15 -15.66
CA TRP A 742 15.08 -14.71 -15.69
C TRP A 742 14.65 -14.07 -16.99
N GLU A 743 14.77 -14.76 -18.13
CA GLU A 743 14.36 -14.23 -19.42
C GLU A 743 12.83 -14.12 -19.53
N PHE A 744 12.11 -15.10 -19.00
CA PHE A 744 10.65 -15.08 -18.91
C PHE A 744 10.15 -13.97 -17.98
N LEU A 745 10.75 -13.83 -16.79
CA LEU A 745 10.46 -12.74 -15.87
C LEU A 745 10.84 -11.37 -16.44
N ARG A 746 11.97 -11.28 -17.15
CA ARG A 746 12.42 -10.06 -17.84
C ARG A 746 11.42 -9.66 -18.92
N GLN A 747 10.85 -10.61 -19.66
CA GLN A 747 9.82 -10.34 -20.67
C GLN A 747 8.52 -9.84 -20.03
N MET A 748 8.03 -10.51 -18.97
CA MET A 748 6.86 -10.06 -18.19
C MET A 748 7.06 -8.66 -17.60
N CYS A 749 8.21 -8.41 -17.00
CA CYS A 749 8.57 -7.09 -16.48
C CYS A 749 8.68 -6.05 -17.59
N ALA A 750 9.32 -6.39 -18.72
CA ALA A 750 9.46 -5.48 -19.86
C ALA A 750 8.12 -5.12 -20.49
N ASP A 751 7.14 -6.01 -20.48
CA ASP A 751 5.78 -5.70 -20.94
C ASP A 751 5.02 -4.81 -19.94
N HIS A 752 5.15 -5.07 -18.63
CA HIS A 752 4.63 -4.19 -17.58
C HIS A 752 5.24 -2.77 -17.65
N PHE A 753 6.56 -2.68 -17.88
CA PHE A 753 7.27 -1.40 -17.96
C PHE A 753 7.10 -0.69 -19.30
N ARG A 754 6.94 -1.41 -20.42
CA ARG A 754 6.58 -0.79 -21.71
C ARG A 754 5.21 -0.11 -21.68
N GLU A 755 4.29 -0.59 -20.85
CA GLU A 755 2.98 0.05 -20.64
C GLU A 755 3.02 1.23 -19.66
N SER A 756 3.93 1.24 -18.68
CA SER A 756 4.03 2.35 -17.71
C SER A 756 4.77 3.57 -18.26
N TRP A 757 5.63 3.40 -19.28
CA TRP A 757 6.48 4.45 -19.87
C TRP A 757 5.94 5.14 -21.13
N ARG A 758 4.74 4.80 -21.63
CA ARG A 758 4.06 5.62 -22.68
C ARG A 758 3.27 6.81 -22.09
N ARG A 759 3.75 7.38 -20.98
CA ARG A 759 3.26 8.64 -20.41
C ARG A 759 4.33 9.69 -20.43
#